data_AF-A0A212LQT4-F1
#
_entry.id   AF-A0A212LQT4-F1
#
_cell.length_a   1.000
_cell.length_b   1.000
_cell.length_c   1.000
_cell.angle_alpha   90.00
_cell.angle_beta   90.00
_cell.angle_gamma   90.00
#
_symmetry.space_group_name_H-M   'P 1'
#
loop_
_entity.id
_entity.type
_entity.pdbx_description
1 polymer ?
#
loop_
_entity_poly.entity_id
_entity_poly.type
_entity_poly.pdbx_seq_one_letter_code
_entity_poly.pdbx_strand_id
1 'polypeptide(L)'
;MTISSPRTTGEEAPRLYPGPDDDKAPGGAGALKRLFAAGDLPGLLRDGARLFLTLLTTTGDHGDAAARADGEALSRWWGEADDHEDRFARAFAAYLLDGKALPAGPRLAFRRFRAWLIEAYLTMRGLGVAVAPEVGDVFDRLLATDAEIAAARRAAGDLGPVSADLGALRAAAEAEAEERLTQAIMRPVRAARQKWYRDGLAAATREAEGRIDALPVYRATEWLTNRRRLGDAPRPLPVLRLSRPILVERYGEAVLAALPRGRSTAYAAEGGVDPDEAAGLFGFSSGDEMIQAMALAPRRGATIAAEARRLMIERHGDPLVDGTLPEKALAAIHGGRMADWLAAELRALAGPAGEDRPLTAAAAQDFARAALAGTPVRDAVDARRHLAAERRAGEEAAKLSASGEEGERSKKLYDARRRQLLNLALYAEARRIADDLQAAERTVRRLDRPDRPEVTQGIDGWSAIDAILDRFEFRKPGDPAPRGAVAAFAKAMTAAGRENELALADAVLAGGEGRPYRELPAGELRAVVASLENIEHAMGRNDALVDARGRQSLSAAVAEAVAAVARAPGGAEGGTGARPVDPGRAAAELLREIAGDGAPSVRRLVASINAARQALGRRRQRAAADIAALYAPYAADERRAMGVRRFLPGLGRSLSRWEMIAIALNAGNEAGHARLAGGEAGLAPEAVPPILAALDGRDARFIAAVWDYLEGFRGEIAARERRATGGTPAWVGARPVTVGGVALKGGFYPLAGAGDLAAAVRAGRFAKATAMTGGGGGAGGGLSLDLAAFHAYVDRLLSDLELSEPLANAGRLIGQPALRDAFAGGGRAGDLETLAAFIDDAAAGDLRAGDFLERMAAAEMDDPAAERLARDLAAALVDAAGLAGAMAAAGADFAAGLGDTFAPGVSDRIAGRSGLMAGRRAAAAKRGDGGADALAGWLIGRARWQLADMPAWLSGYRRQLDRSGDEARAVAAGDDAARRADAGRAPGGKAAASVRTLVAALMASPAASNPANLSRALAAALLFARETAVLRAPGSGGDAGFGPIGAPAPASPDSAARAAMWAGLATSAGDRGDAKAVRSTMMAAALLTDAPPAVAIGHVFGAR
;
A
#
# COMPACT_ATOMS: atom_id res chain seq x y z
N MET A 1 47.62 -9.48 20.16
CA MET A 1 47.10 -8.47 21.11
C MET A 1 46.57 -9.20 22.32
N THR A 2 47.27 -9.09 23.44
CA THR A 2 46.88 -9.67 24.73
C THR A 2 45.83 -8.76 25.35
N ILE A 3 44.55 -9.06 25.13
CA ILE A 3 43.44 -8.25 25.67
C ILE A 3 43.17 -8.73 27.10
N SER A 4 43.79 -8.07 28.07
CA SER A 4 43.42 -8.16 29.47
C SER A 4 42.11 -7.37 29.64
N SER A 5 41.03 -8.05 30.04
CA SER A 5 39.71 -7.43 30.23
C SER A 5 39.74 -6.43 31.39
N PRO A 6 39.31 -5.17 31.22
CA PRO A 6 39.12 -4.26 32.33
C PRO A 6 37.80 -4.60 33.04
N ARG A 7 37.88 -5.45 34.08
CA ARG A 7 36.80 -5.57 35.07
C ARG A 7 36.70 -4.24 35.80
N THR A 8 35.63 -3.50 35.54
CA THR A 8 35.29 -2.30 36.33
C THR A 8 34.56 -2.74 37.59
N THR A 9 34.98 -2.11 38.69
CA THR A 9 34.55 -2.29 40.07
C THR A 9 33.09 -1.91 40.28
N GLY A 10 32.33 -2.73 41.01
CA GLY A 10 31.16 -2.26 41.75
C GLY A 10 29.80 -2.90 41.45
N GLU A 11 29.71 -4.13 40.94
CA GLU A 11 28.53 -5.00 41.06
C GLU A 11 28.94 -6.41 40.61
N GLU A 12 29.34 -7.26 41.55
CA GLU A 12 29.58 -8.67 41.24
C GLU A 12 28.24 -9.34 40.96
N ALA A 13 27.95 -9.62 39.68
CA ALA A 13 26.96 -10.62 39.33
C ALA A 13 27.35 -11.95 40.02
N PRO A 14 26.45 -12.63 40.74
CA PRO A 14 26.78 -13.84 41.47
C PRO A 14 27.37 -14.87 40.52
N ARG A 15 28.61 -15.30 40.79
CA ARG A 15 29.27 -16.35 40.03
C ARG A 15 28.46 -17.64 40.19
N LEU A 16 27.97 -18.17 39.09
CA LEU A 16 27.41 -19.53 38.98
C LEU A 16 28.50 -20.64 39.13
N TYR A 17 29.67 -20.35 39.74
CA TYR A 17 30.85 -21.23 39.71
C TYR A 17 31.50 -21.51 41.07
N PRO A 18 31.85 -22.79 41.35
CA PRO A 18 33.05 -23.16 42.09
C PRO A 18 34.32 -22.89 41.24
N GLY A 19 35.43 -22.55 41.90
CA GLY A 19 36.69 -22.16 41.25
C GLY A 19 37.40 -23.27 40.44
N PRO A 20 38.43 -22.92 39.65
CA PRO A 20 39.14 -23.81 38.73
C PRO A 20 39.91 -24.98 39.38
N ASP A 21 39.92 -25.08 40.71
CA ASP A 21 40.70 -26.08 41.47
C ASP A 21 39.92 -27.36 41.82
N ASP A 22 38.65 -27.49 41.41
CA ASP A 22 37.84 -28.68 41.70
C ASP A 22 37.64 -29.57 40.45
N ASP A 23 38.67 -30.36 40.12
CA ASP A 23 38.72 -31.25 38.94
C ASP A 23 37.60 -32.33 38.92
N LYS A 24 36.85 -32.49 40.03
CA LYS A 24 35.76 -33.47 40.17
C LYS A 24 34.34 -32.87 40.08
N ALA A 25 34.20 -31.55 40.04
CA ALA A 25 32.89 -30.90 39.93
C ALA A 25 32.32 -30.98 38.49
N PRO A 26 30.98 -30.96 38.29
CA PRO A 26 30.31 -31.02 36.98
C PRO A 26 30.61 -29.86 36.00
N GLY A 27 31.66 -29.06 36.24
CA GLY A 27 32.18 -28.02 35.36
C GLY A 27 33.70 -27.84 35.44
N GLY A 28 34.44 -28.80 36.01
CA GLY A 28 35.90 -28.71 36.17
C GLY A 28 36.68 -28.73 34.85
N ALA A 29 37.96 -28.36 34.90
CA ALA A 29 38.82 -28.21 33.71
C ALA A 29 38.86 -29.47 32.83
N GLY A 30 38.83 -30.66 33.42
CA GLY A 30 38.74 -31.93 32.70
C GLY A 30 37.44 -32.15 31.91
N ALA A 31 36.30 -31.67 32.42
CA ALA A 31 35.00 -31.76 31.72
C ALA A 31 34.94 -30.78 30.54
N LEU A 32 35.44 -29.56 30.73
CA LEU A 32 35.53 -28.55 29.67
C LEU A 32 36.50 -28.96 28.56
N LYS A 33 37.63 -29.61 28.88
CA LYS A 33 38.53 -30.18 27.88
C LYS A 33 37.85 -31.20 26.98
N ARG A 34 37.00 -32.08 27.55
CA ARG A 34 36.21 -33.05 26.77
C ARG A 34 35.15 -32.35 25.90
N LEU A 35 34.50 -31.33 26.44
CA LEU A 35 33.48 -30.55 25.73
C LEU A 35 34.05 -29.88 24.46
N PHE A 36 35.20 -29.20 24.57
CA PHE A 36 35.83 -28.50 23.43
C PHE A 36 36.69 -29.40 22.54
N ALA A 37 36.91 -30.66 22.92
CA ALA A 37 37.51 -31.68 22.06
C ALA A 37 36.50 -32.31 21.08
N ALA A 38 35.20 -32.06 21.23
CA ALA A 38 34.18 -32.46 20.27
C ALA A 38 34.40 -31.74 18.93
N GLY A 39 34.41 -32.50 17.82
CA GLY A 39 34.87 -32.01 16.52
C GLY A 39 33.95 -31.03 15.79
N ASP A 40 32.71 -30.81 16.27
CA ASP A 40 31.75 -29.90 15.63
C ASP A 40 30.92 -29.06 16.63
N LEU A 41 30.39 -27.93 16.14
CA LEU A 41 29.60 -27.00 16.96
C LEU A 41 28.28 -27.60 17.48
N PRO A 42 27.49 -28.37 16.69
CA PRO A 42 26.25 -28.97 17.19
C PRO A 42 26.48 -29.95 18.35
N GLY A 43 27.53 -30.77 18.30
CA GLY A 43 27.92 -31.66 19.39
C GLY A 43 28.32 -30.88 20.63
N LEU A 44 29.15 -29.85 20.47
CA LEU A 44 29.56 -28.97 21.57
C LEU A 44 28.35 -28.30 22.24
N LEU A 45 27.40 -27.76 21.47
CA LEU A 45 26.22 -27.10 22.03
C LEU A 45 25.30 -28.08 22.76
N ARG A 46 25.19 -29.33 22.31
CA ARG A 46 24.42 -30.38 22.99
C ARG A 46 25.05 -30.75 24.33
N ASP A 47 26.33 -31.10 24.32
CA ASP A 47 27.04 -31.51 25.53
C ASP A 47 27.16 -30.34 26.52
N GLY A 48 27.32 -29.12 25.99
CA GLY A 48 27.30 -27.89 26.76
C GLY A 48 25.94 -27.62 27.41
N ALA A 49 24.84 -27.82 26.67
CA ALA A 49 23.48 -27.65 27.20
C ALA A 49 23.22 -28.60 28.38
N ARG A 50 23.61 -29.88 28.26
CA ARG A 50 23.52 -30.86 29.35
C ARG A 50 24.26 -30.38 30.61
N LEU A 51 25.52 -29.97 30.46
CA LEU A 51 26.33 -29.49 31.57
C LEU A 51 25.74 -28.24 32.21
N PHE A 52 25.35 -27.26 31.40
CA PHE A 52 24.76 -26.01 31.88
C PHE A 52 23.44 -26.22 32.61
N LEU A 53 22.52 -27.02 32.06
CA LEU A 53 21.24 -27.29 32.70
C LEU A 53 21.43 -28.03 34.03
N THR A 54 22.40 -28.95 34.11
CA THR A 54 22.80 -29.58 35.38
C THR A 54 23.26 -28.52 36.39
N LEU A 55 24.17 -27.62 36.01
CA LEU A 55 24.64 -26.54 36.87
C LEU A 55 23.52 -25.57 37.28
N LEU A 56 22.59 -25.27 36.37
CA LEU A 56 21.45 -24.39 36.64
C LEU A 56 20.53 -25.00 37.70
N THR A 57 20.20 -26.29 37.56
CA THR A 57 19.37 -27.02 38.54
C THR A 57 20.04 -27.09 39.90
N THR A 58 21.32 -27.50 39.96
CA THR A 58 22.03 -27.59 41.24
C THR A 58 22.14 -26.22 41.91
N THR A 59 22.45 -25.15 41.18
CA THR A 59 22.53 -23.80 41.75
C THR A 59 21.17 -23.29 42.25
N GLY A 60 20.10 -23.61 41.52
CA GLY A 60 18.72 -23.35 41.96
C GLY A 60 18.38 -24.08 43.25
N ASP A 61 18.76 -25.36 43.37
CA ASP A 61 18.54 -26.15 44.58
C ASP A 61 19.30 -25.58 45.79
N HIS A 62 20.50 -25.00 45.56
CA HIS A 62 21.34 -24.39 46.59
C HIS A 62 20.91 -22.98 47.03
N GLY A 63 19.82 -22.41 46.49
CA GLY A 63 19.28 -21.15 47.00
C GLY A 63 19.18 -20.01 46.00
N ASP A 64 19.80 -20.11 44.81
CA ASP A 64 19.88 -18.98 43.88
C ASP A 64 18.52 -18.69 43.22
N ALA A 65 17.95 -17.53 43.56
CA ALA A 65 16.64 -17.10 43.06
C ALA A 65 16.61 -16.90 41.53
N ALA A 66 17.74 -16.48 40.96
CA ALA A 66 17.85 -16.20 39.55
C ALA A 66 17.93 -17.50 38.72
N ALA A 67 18.63 -18.52 39.22
CA ALA A 67 18.71 -19.85 38.62
C ALA A 67 17.36 -20.58 38.69
N ARG A 68 16.63 -20.45 39.82
CA ARG A 68 15.25 -20.96 39.94
C ARG A 68 14.31 -20.33 38.93
N ALA A 69 14.33 -19.01 38.79
CA ALA A 69 13.48 -18.29 37.84
C ALA A 69 13.74 -18.72 36.39
N ASP A 70 15.00 -18.95 36.02
CA ASP A 70 15.38 -19.48 34.71
C ASP A 70 14.89 -20.93 34.52
N GLY A 71 15.05 -21.78 35.52
CA GLY A 71 14.56 -23.16 35.51
C GLY A 71 13.04 -23.25 35.34
N GLU A 72 12.28 -22.38 36.00
CA GLU A 72 10.83 -22.28 35.81
C GLU A 72 10.45 -21.77 34.42
N ALA A 73 11.16 -20.76 33.91
CA ALA A 73 10.91 -20.21 32.58
C ALA A 73 11.18 -21.25 31.47
N LEU A 74 12.21 -22.07 31.66
CA LEU A 74 12.53 -23.20 30.79
C LEU A 74 11.46 -24.30 30.89
N SER A 75 11.05 -24.66 32.11
CA SER A 75 9.97 -25.63 32.38
C SER A 75 8.67 -25.25 31.68
N ARG A 76 8.26 -23.98 31.78
CA ARG A 76 7.09 -23.44 31.08
C ARG A 76 7.23 -23.47 29.56
N TRP A 77 8.45 -23.37 29.03
CA TRP A 77 8.70 -23.31 27.59
C TRP A 77 8.72 -24.67 26.91
N TRP A 78 9.35 -25.68 27.52
CA TRP A 78 9.44 -27.01 26.93
C TRP A 78 8.26 -27.93 27.26
N GLY A 79 7.51 -27.67 28.33
CA GLY A 79 6.32 -28.46 28.70
C GLY A 79 6.67 -29.92 29.00
N GLU A 80 5.85 -30.87 28.51
CA GLU A 80 6.00 -32.33 28.67
C GLU A 80 7.03 -32.97 27.71
N ALA A 81 8.04 -32.24 27.26
CA ALA A 81 8.95 -32.74 26.21
C ALA A 81 10.11 -33.56 26.80
N ASP A 82 10.17 -34.87 26.59
CA ASP A 82 11.20 -35.74 27.21
C ASP A 82 12.67 -35.37 26.87
N ASP A 83 12.91 -34.62 25.78
CA ASP A 83 14.24 -34.26 25.26
C ASP A 83 14.55 -32.76 25.46
N HIS A 84 14.58 -32.33 26.73
CA HIS A 84 14.82 -30.93 27.13
C HIS A 84 16.20 -30.41 26.67
N GLU A 85 17.25 -31.22 26.81
CA GLU A 85 18.64 -30.86 26.52
C GLU A 85 18.85 -30.58 25.03
N ASP A 86 18.47 -31.49 24.15
CA ASP A 86 18.63 -31.25 22.71
C ASP A 86 17.69 -30.15 22.24
N ARG A 87 16.47 -30.01 22.81
CA ARG A 87 15.57 -28.91 22.44
C ARG A 87 16.20 -27.56 22.75
N PHE A 88 16.84 -27.41 23.90
CA PHE A 88 17.59 -26.21 24.28
C PHE A 88 18.79 -25.99 23.35
N ALA A 89 19.61 -27.01 23.13
CA ALA A 89 20.76 -26.93 22.24
C ALA A 89 20.39 -26.59 20.79
N ARG A 90 19.33 -27.21 20.24
CA ARG A 90 18.82 -26.96 18.88
C ARG A 90 18.30 -25.53 18.75
N ALA A 91 17.61 -24.99 19.76
CA ALA A 91 17.14 -23.61 19.74
C ALA A 91 18.31 -22.61 19.71
N PHE A 92 19.34 -22.84 20.52
CA PHE A 92 20.53 -21.98 20.54
C PHE A 92 21.36 -22.12 19.26
N ALA A 93 21.51 -23.34 18.74
CA ALA A 93 22.17 -23.58 17.46
C ALA A 93 21.45 -22.87 16.32
N ALA A 94 20.11 -22.96 16.25
CA ALA A 94 19.33 -22.27 15.23
C ALA A 94 19.40 -20.74 15.37
N TYR A 95 19.55 -20.22 16.58
CA TYR A 95 19.79 -18.80 16.80
C TYR A 95 21.12 -18.33 16.19
N LEU A 96 22.23 -19.04 16.47
CA LEU A 96 23.55 -18.68 15.94
C LEU A 96 23.66 -18.94 14.43
N LEU A 97 23.17 -20.10 13.97
CA LEU A 97 23.46 -20.66 12.66
C LEU A 97 22.37 -20.40 11.61
N ASP A 98 21.12 -20.26 12.04
CA ASP A 98 19.99 -19.99 11.13
C ASP A 98 19.46 -18.55 11.29
N GLY A 99 19.87 -17.83 12.35
CA GLY A 99 19.38 -16.49 12.66
C GLY A 99 17.95 -16.47 13.18
N LYS A 100 17.43 -17.59 13.71
CA LYS A 100 16.10 -17.64 14.33
C LYS A 100 16.10 -16.91 15.67
N ALA A 101 15.06 -16.16 15.97
CA ALA A 101 14.96 -15.44 17.24
C ALA A 101 14.88 -16.41 18.43
N LEU A 102 15.47 -16.01 19.56
CA LEU A 102 15.36 -16.78 20.79
C LEU A 102 13.94 -16.70 21.38
N PRO A 103 13.42 -17.81 21.95
CA PRO A 103 12.09 -17.84 22.55
C PRO A 103 11.98 -16.81 23.68
N ALA A 104 10.86 -16.09 23.73
CA ALA A 104 10.71 -14.92 24.61
C ALA A 104 10.70 -15.27 26.10
N GLY A 105 10.14 -16.43 26.48
CA GLY A 105 10.03 -16.88 27.88
C GLY A 105 11.40 -17.10 28.53
N PRO A 106 12.18 -18.11 28.13
CA PRO A 106 13.46 -18.46 28.75
C PRO A 106 14.65 -17.68 28.16
N ARG A 107 14.44 -16.48 27.60
CA ARG A 107 15.49 -15.72 26.91
C ARG A 107 16.68 -15.40 27.82
N LEU A 108 16.45 -15.16 29.11
CA LEU A 108 17.51 -14.90 30.10
C LEU A 108 18.39 -16.14 30.34
N ALA A 109 17.80 -17.33 30.43
CA ALA A 109 18.54 -18.59 30.56
C ALA A 109 19.49 -18.84 29.38
N PHE A 110 19.05 -18.55 28.15
CA PHE A 110 19.92 -18.63 26.96
C PHE A 110 21.08 -17.63 26.99
N ARG A 111 20.88 -16.43 27.54
CA ARG A 111 21.97 -15.44 27.72
C ARG A 111 23.00 -15.91 28.74
N ARG A 112 22.55 -16.50 29.86
CA ARG A 112 23.46 -17.09 30.84
C ARG A 112 24.22 -18.28 30.28
N PHE A 113 23.56 -19.13 29.49
CA PHE A 113 24.21 -20.21 28.78
C PHE A 113 25.31 -19.71 27.83
N ARG A 114 25.01 -18.66 27.06
CA ARG A 114 25.99 -17.99 26.19
C ARG A 114 27.20 -17.48 26.98
N ALA A 115 26.97 -16.72 28.06
CA ALA A 115 28.04 -16.19 28.91
C ALA A 115 28.91 -17.32 29.48
N TRP A 116 28.27 -18.37 30.00
CA TRP A 116 28.94 -19.57 30.50
C TRP A 116 29.81 -20.25 29.45
N LEU A 117 29.30 -20.43 28.22
CA LEU A 117 30.06 -21.02 27.11
C LEU A 117 31.27 -20.15 26.71
N ILE A 118 31.11 -18.81 26.72
CA ILE A 118 32.19 -17.87 26.41
C ILE A 118 33.31 -17.98 27.46
N GLU A 119 32.95 -18.02 28.74
CA GLU A 119 33.92 -18.20 29.82
C GLU A 119 34.65 -19.55 29.70
N ALA A 120 33.91 -20.63 29.42
CA ALA A 120 34.49 -21.94 29.19
C ALA A 120 35.47 -21.94 28.01
N TYR A 121 35.12 -21.28 26.90
CA TYR A 121 36.00 -21.11 25.74
C TYR A 121 37.28 -20.34 26.09
N LEU A 122 37.18 -19.24 26.84
CA LEU A 122 38.34 -18.46 27.28
C LEU A 122 39.27 -19.28 28.18
N THR A 123 38.72 -20.05 29.12
CA THR A 123 39.51 -20.95 29.98
C THR A 123 40.24 -22.01 29.15
N MET A 124 39.57 -22.63 28.17
CA MET A 124 40.20 -23.64 27.31
C MET A 124 41.30 -23.05 26.41
N ARG A 125 41.08 -21.85 25.88
CA ARG A 125 42.10 -21.11 25.11
C ARG A 125 43.31 -20.76 25.96
N GLY A 126 43.11 -20.38 27.24
CA GLY A 126 44.19 -20.12 28.20
C GLY A 126 45.00 -21.37 28.54
N LEU A 127 44.37 -22.56 28.52
CA LEU A 127 45.02 -23.86 28.73
C LEU A 127 45.65 -24.46 27.45
N GLY A 128 45.60 -23.76 26.32
CA GLY A 128 46.21 -24.22 25.06
C GLY A 128 45.49 -25.41 24.39
N VAL A 129 44.21 -25.63 24.69
CA VAL A 129 43.41 -26.70 24.07
C VAL A 129 43.15 -26.34 22.60
N ALA A 130 43.43 -27.27 21.67
CA ALA A 130 43.15 -27.07 20.25
C ALA A 130 41.65 -27.13 19.98
N VAL A 131 41.07 -26.02 19.53
CA VAL A 131 39.65 -25.91 19.14
C VAL A 131 39.56 -25.87 17.61
N ALA A 132 38.52 -26.50 17.04
CA ALA A 132 38.27 -26.44 15.60
C ALA A 132 38.12 -24.98 15.11
N PRO A 133 38.72 -24.58 13.97
CA PRO A 133 38.69 -23.19 13.50
C PRO A 133 37.27 -22.62 13.33
N GLU A 134 36.32 -23.44 12.88
CA GLU A 134 34.92 -23.06 12.66
C GLU A 134 34.18 -22.79 13.97
N VAL A 135 34.56 -23.52 15.03
CA VAL A 135 34.03 -23.31 16.38
C VAL A 135 34.67 -22.06 16.98
N GLY A 136 35.99 -21.90 16.83
CA GLY A 136 36.72 -20.71 17.26
C GLY A 136 36.17 -19.41 16.65
N ASP A 137 35.88 -19.37 15.34
CA ASP A 137 35.32 -18.19 14.67
C ASP A 137 33.96 -17.79 15.26
N VAL A 138 33.08 -18.76 15.58
CA VAL A 138 31.81 -18.48 16.25
C VAL A 138 32.05 -17.86 17.62
N PHE A 139 32.91 -18.45 18.45
CA PHE A 139 33.17 -17.93 19.80
C PHE A 139 33.90 -16.58 19.80
N ASP A 140 34.83 -16.35 18.88
CA ASP A 140 35.51 -15.06 18.72
C ASP A 140 34.51 -13.95 18.33
N ARG A 141 33.52 -14.25 17.48
CA ARG A 141 32.42 -13.33 17.16
C ARG A 141 31.49 -13.06 18.35
N LEU A 142 31.21 -14.08 19.16
CA LEU A 142 30.42 -13.90 20.39
C LEU A 142 31.15 -13.01 21.39
N LEU A 143 32.45 -13.24 21.61
CA LEU A 143 33.31 -12.39 22.44
C LEU A 143 33.33 -10.94 21.95
N ALA A 144 33.49 -10.75 20.63
CA ALA A 144 33.47 -9.43 20.02
C ALA A 144 32.14 -8.70 20.25
N THR A 145 31.02 -9.42 20.22
CA THR A 145 29.68 -8.85 20.49
C THR A 145 29.61 -8.22 21.89
N ASP A 146 30.09 -8.91 22.92
CA ASP A 146 29.98 -8.43 24.31
C ASP A 146 30.89 -7.23 24.56
N ALA A 147 32.13 -7.32 24.10
CA ALA A 147 33.11 -6.25 24.24
C ALA A 147 32.61 -4.96 23.54
N GLU A 148 32.03 -5.11 22.36
CA GLU A 148 31.58 -3.98 21.54
C GLU A 148 30.27 -3.38 22.03
N ILE A 149 29.34 -4.18 22.56
CA ILE A 149 28.14 -3.63 23.23
C ILE A 149 28.53 -2.86 24.48
N ALA A 150 29.46 -3.39 25.28
CA ALA A 150 29.96 -2.69 26.45
C ALA A 150 30.70 -1.39 26.08
N ALA A 151 31.47 -1.39 24.99
CA ALA A 151 32.10 -0.19 24.45
C ALA A 151 31.08 0.82 23.91
N ALA A 152 30.08 0.36 23.15
CA ALA A 152 29.02 1.17 22.58
C ALA A 152 28.17 1.87 23.64
N ARG A 153 27.82 1.18 24.74
CA ARG A 153 27.08 1.79 25.87
C ARG A 153 27.86 2.92 26.53
N ARG A 154 29.15 2.69 26.80
CA ARG A 154 30.03 3.74 27.32
C ARG A 154 30.13 4.92 26.36
N ALA A 155 30.20 4.66 25.06
CA ALA A 155 30.20 5.69 24.04
C ALA A 155 28.87 6.46 23.94
N ALA A 156 27.74 5.83 24.27
CA ALA A 156 26.42 6.46 24.33
C ALA A 156 26.12 7.19 25.65
N GLY A 157 27.04 7.18 26.63
CA GLY A 157 26.82 7.79 27.95
C GLY A 157 25.76 7.07 28.78
N ASP A 158 25.52 5.80 28.45
CA ASP A 158 24.51 4.96 29.08
C ASP A 158 25.08 4.27 30.32
N LEU A 159 24.89 4.92 31.47
CA LEU A 159 25.41 4.50 32.78
C LEU A 159 24.41 3.70 33.62
N GLY A 160 23.29 3.24 33.04
CA GLY A 160 22.29 2.40 33.71
C GLY A 160 20.97 3.11 34.09
N PRO A 161 20.03 2.37 34.73
CA PRO A 161 18.72 2.88 35.14
C PRO A 161 18.80 3.86 36.30
N VAL A 162 17.98 4.91 36.24
CA VAL A 162 17.79 5.83 37.37
C VAL A 162 16.72 5.30 38.31
N SER A 163 15.69 4.65 37.75
CA SER A 163 14.66 3.99 38.52
C SER A 163 14.98 2.51 38.76
N ALA A 164 14.99 2.11 40.04
CA ALA A 164 15.31 0.73 40.44
C ALA A 164 14.32 -0.31 39.86
N ASP A 165 13.05 0.07 39.70
CA ASP A 165 11.97 -0.84 39.28
C ASP A 165 11.97 -1.18 37.78
N LEU A 166 12.75 -0.47 36.96
CA LEU A 166 12.80 -0.67 35.50
C LEU A 166 13.97 -1.54 35.03
N GLY A 167 14.68 -2.20 35.95
CA GLY A 167 15.79 -3.11 35.64
C GLY A 167 15.43 -4.24 34.66
N ALA A 168 14.20 -4.76 34.70
CA ALA A 168 13.74 -5.79 33.76
C ALA A 168 13.56 -5.28 32.33
N LEU A 169 12.99 -4.08 32.14
CA LEU A 169 12.89 -3.44 30.82
C LEU A 169 14.27 -3.13 30.26
N ARG A 170 15.17 -2.67 31.13
CA ARG A 170 16.57 -2.47 30.77
C ARG A 170 17.20 -3.76 30.27
N ALA A 171 17.15 -4.83 31.06
CA ALA A 171 17.69 -6.14 30.67
C ALA A 171 17.10 -6.67 29.34
N ALA A 172 15.83 -6.37 29.06
CA ALA A 172 15.19 -6.71 27.79
C ALA A 172 15.72 -5.89 26.60
N ALA A 173 15.97 -4.59 26.78
CA ALA A 173 16.61 -3.75 25.76
C ALA A 173 18.04 -4.19 25.47
N GLU A 174 18.77 -4.57 26.51
CA GLU A 174 20.12 -5.11 26.39
C GLU A 174 20.17 -6.44 25.65
N ALA A 175 19.26 -7.36 25.98
CA ALA A 175 19.12 -8.63 25.30
C ALA A 175 18.83 -8.43 23.80
N GLU A 176 18.04 -7.41 23.44
CA GLU A 176 17.78 -7.09 22.04
C GLU A 176 19.03 -6.61 21.30
N ALA A 177 19.78 -5.71 21.90
CA ALA A 177 21.00 -5.18 21.29
C ALA A 177 22.01 -6.31 21.05
N GLU A 178 22.17 -7.20 22.04
CA GLU A 178 22.99 -8.41 21.93
C GLU A 178 22.51 -9.33 20.81
N GLU A 179 21.20 -9.58 20.72
CA GLU A 179 20.60 -10.41 19.70
C GLU A 179 20.83 -9.84 18.29
N ARG A 180 20.54 -8.56 18.11
CA ARG A 180 20.70 -7.85 16.83
C ARG A 180 22.17 -7.84 16.38
N LEU A 181 23.09 -7.53 17.28
CA LEU A 181 24.52 -7.50 16.94
C LEU A 181 25.05 -8.91 16.64
N THR A 182 24.70 -9.90 17.47
CA THR A 182 25.07 -11.31 17.22
C THR A 182 24.56 -11.74 15.86
N GLN A 183 23.30 -11.46 15.52
CA GLN A 183 22.74 -11.79 14.20
C GLN A 183 23.53 -11.11 13.08
N ALA A 184 23.91 -9.84 13.23
CA ALA A 184 24.68 -9.11 12.23
C ALA A 184 26.09 -9.69 12.03
N ILE A 185 26.82 -9.98 13.10
CA ILE A 185 28.21 -10.49 13.06
C ILE A 185 28.25 -11.96 12.63
N MET A 186 27.21 -12.75 12.93
CA MET A 186 27.12 -14.15 12.50
C MET A 186 26.70 -14.30 11.04
N ARG A 187 26.32 -13.22 10.33
CA ARG A 187 25.87 -13.29 8.93
C ARG A 187 26.88 -13.98 8.00
N PRO A 188 28.21 -13.70 8.06
CA PRO A 188 29.20 -14.41 7.23
C PRO A 188 29.25 -15.91 7.52
N VAL A 189 29.16 -16.32 8.79
CA VAL A 189 29.10 -17.74 9.20
C VAL A 189 27.89 -18.45 8.58
N ARG A 190 26.72 -17.78 8.59
CA ARG A 190 25.51 -18.30 7.96
C ARG A 190 25.61 -18.34 6.44
N ALA A 191 26.18 -17.30 5.84
CA ALA A 191 26.39 -17.21 4.41
C ALA A 191 27.28 -18.34 3.92
N ALA A 192 28.35 -18.68 4.64
CA ALA A 192 29.28 -19.76 4.31
C ALA A 192 28.63 -21.14 4.08
N ARG A 193 27.46 -21.38 4.70
CA ARG A 193 26.69 -22.62 4.55
C ARG A 193 25.79 -22.63 3.31
N GLN A 194 25.45 -21.45 2.79
CA GLN A 194 24.55 -21.29 1.65
C GLN A 194 25.26 -21.66 0.35
N LYS A 195 24.48 -22.19 -0.61
CA LYS A 195 25.02 -22.64 -1.90
C LYS A 195 25.71 -21.51 -2.65
N TRP A 196 25.08 -20.34 -2.74
CA TRP A 196 25.62 -19.18 -3.47
C TRP A 196 26.99 -18.71 -2.95
N TYR A 197 27.24 -18.83 -1.63
CA TYR A 197 28.52 -18.43 -1.06
C TYR A 197 29.60 -19.46 -1.36
N ARG A 198 29.27 -20.75 -1.36
CA ARG A 198 30.20 -21.81 -1.79
C ARG A 198 30.55 -21.66 -3.27
N ASP A 199 29.56 -21.39 -4.11
CA ASP A 199 29.76 -21.11 -5.54
C ASP A 199 30.60 -19.83 -5.74
N GLY A 200 30.32 -18.78 -4.95
CA GLY A 200 31.07 -17.53 -4.93
C GLY A 200 32.51 -17.70 -4.45
N LEU A 201 32.75 -18.48 -3.40
CA LEU A 201 34.08 -18.82 -2.90
C LEU A 201 34.86 -19.65 -3.91
N ALA A 202 34.21 -20.57 -4.65
CA ALA A 202 34.84 -21.31 -5.73
C ALA A 202 35.20 -20.38 -6.92
N ALA A 203 34.36 -19.39 -7.23
CA ALA A 203 34.69 -18.36 -8.22
C ALA A 203 35.84 -17.46 -7.76
N ALA A 204 35.81 -16.99 -6.50
CA ALA A 204 36.88 -16.20 -5.90
C ALA A 204 38.19 -16.98 -5.81
N THR A 205 38.13 -18.29 -5.52
CA THR A 205 39.29 -19.19 -5.53
C THR A 205 39.88 -19.29 -6.93
N ARG A 206 39.06 -19.47 -7.97
CA ARG A 206 39.54 -19.49 -9.36
C ARG A 206 40.18 -18.17 -9.79
N GLU A 207 39.61 -17.05 -9.36
CA GLU A 207 40.17 -15.72 -9.63
C GLU A 207 41.49 -15.50 -8.87
N ALA A 208 41.54 -15.87 -7.60
CA ALA A 208 42.75 -15.84 -6.79
C ALA A 208 43.83 -16.77 -7.37
N GLU A 209 43.47 -17.96 -7.83
CA GLU A 209 44.35 -18.88 -8.55
C GLU A 209 44.97 -18.19 -9.76
N GLY A 210 44.17 -17.56 -10.64
CA GLY A 210 44.69 -16.84 -11.80
C GLY A 210 45.68 -15.72 -11.43
N ARG A 211 45.38 -14.93 -10.37
CA ARG A 211 46.25 -13.85 -9.89
C ARG A 211 47.55 -14.37 -9.27
N ILE A 212 47.47 -15.40 -8.43
CA ILE A 212 48.62 -15.97 -7.73
C ILE A 212 49.50 -16.78 -8.68
N ASP A 213 48.91 -17.49 -9.65
CA ASP A 213 49.64 -18.26 -10.66
C ASP A 213 50.39 -17.38 -11.66
N ALA A 214 49.98 -16.13 -11.83
CA ALA A 214 50.71 -15.15 -12.63
C ALA A 214 52.00 -14.66 -11.96
N LEU A 215 52.15 -14.81 -10.63
CA LEU A 215 53.31 -14.30 -9.90
C LEU A 215 54.58 -15.13 -10.22
N PRO A 216 55.72 -14.48 -10.55
CA PRO A 216 57.01 -15.14 -10.86
C PRO A 216 57.43 -16.24 -9.88
N VAL A 217 57.28 -15.99 -8.58
CA VAL A 217 57.73 -16.90 -7.51
C VAL A 217 57.01 -18.23 -7.48
N TYR A 218 55.69 -18.25 -7.72
CA TYR A 218 54.92 -19.50 -7.75
C TYR A 218 55.15 -20.26 -9.06
N ARG A 219 55.38 -19.55 -10.18
CA ARG A 219 55.78 -20.18 -11.45
C ARG A 219 57.14 -20.86 -11.34
N ALA A 220 58.13 -20.17 -10.79
CA ALA A 220 59.46 -20.73 -10.54
C ALA A 220 59.40 -21.94 -9.61
N THR A 221 58.64 -21.83 -8.51
CA THR A 221 58.49 -22.90 -7.52
C THR A 221 57.84 -24.16 -8.13
N GLU A 222 56.71 -24.04 -8.81
CA GLU A 222 56.03 -25.19 -9.42
C GLU A 222 56.85 -25.82 -10.56
N TRP A 223 57.61 -25.02 -11.30
CA TRP A 223 58.49 -25.54 -12.35
C TRP A 223 59.66 -26.33 -11.78
N LEU A 224 60.41 -25.74 -10.84
CA LEU A 224 61.64 -26.31 -10.28
C LEU A 224 61.37 -27.50 -9.35
N THR A 225 60.22 -27.51 -8.66
CA THR A 225 59.92 -28.55 -7.64
C THR A 225 58.91 -29.59 -8.08
N ASN A 226 57.93 -29.23 -8.93
CA ASN A 226 56.82 -30.11 -9.33
C ASN A 226 56.81 -30.42 -10.83
N ARG A 227 57.71 -29.84 -11.61
CA ARG A 227 57.75 -29.94 -13.08
C ARG A 227 56.43 -29.54 -13.72
N ARG A 228 55.73 -28.59 -13.10
CA ARG A 228 54.42 -28.08 -13.54
C ARG A 228 54.57 -26.64 -13.98
N ARG A 229 54.12 -26.33 -15.20
CA ARG A 229 53.98 -24.96 -15.68
C ARG A 229 52.60 -24.40 -15.30
N LEU A 230 52.59 -23.19 -14.74
CA LEU A 230 51.36 -22.43 -14.48
C LEU A 230 51.16 -21.39 -15.61
N GLY A 231 49.96 -21.31 -16.18
CA GLY A 231 49.53 -20.21 -17.07
C GLY A 231 49.41 -20.47 -18.59
N ASP A 232 49.94 -21.55 -19.19
CA ASP A 232 49.83 -21.80 -20.66
C ASP A 232 50.05 -23.26 -21.10
N ALA A 233 49.54 -23.62 -22.30
CA ALA A 233 49.45 -24.95 -22.94
C ALA A 233 50.73 -25.84 -22.96
N PRO A 234 50.60 -27.19 -23.02
CA PRO A 234 51.70 -28.12 -22.77
C PRO A 234 52.73 -28.17 -23.91
N ARG A 235 53.97 -27.79 -23.60
CA ARG A 235 55.18 -28.24 -24.32
C ARG A 235 56.01 -29.13 -23.39
N PRO A 236 56.82 -30.06 -23.89
CA PRO A 236 57.78 -30.80 -23.07
C PRO A 236 58.71 -29.79 -22.39
N LEU A 237 58.72 -29.79 -21.06
CA LEU A 237 59.58 -28.90 -20.30
C LEU A 237 60.96 -29.55 -20.17
N PRO A 238 62.06 -28.85 -20.50
CA PRO A 238 63.38 -29.33 -20.12
C PRO A 238 63.44 -29.44 -18.58
N VAL A 239 64.18 -30.43 -18.07
CA VAL A 239 64.39 -30.60 -16.63
C VAL A 239 65.28 -29.46 -16.14
N LEU A 240 64.64 -28.39 -15.67
CA LEU A 240 65.30 -27.22 -15.11
C LEU A 240 65.37 -27.37 -13.59
N ARG A 241 66.59 -27.47 -13.05
CA ARG A 241 66.88 -27.49 -11.61
C ARG A 241 68.11 -26.65 -11.34
N LEU A 242 68.16 -26.01 -10.19
CA LEU A 242 69.28 -25.17 -9.78
C LEU A 242 70.51 -26.03 -9.43
N SER A 243 71.70 -25.50 -9.71
CA SER A 243 72.96 -26.16 -9.35
C SER A 243 73.20 -26.12 -7.83
N ARG A 244 73.31 -27.27 -7.17
CA ARG A 244 73.66 -27.34 -5.73
C ARG A 244 75.03 -26.72 -5.43
N PRO A 245 76.11 -27.01 -6.19
CA PRO A 245 77.41 -26.38 -5.96
C PRO A 245 77.34 -24.84 -5.95
N ILE A 246 76.65 -24.24 -6.92
CA ILE A 246 76.54 -22.77 -7.02
C ILE A 246 75.70 -22.18 -5.87
N LEU A 247 74.62 -22.85 -5.48
CA LEU A 247 73.79 -22.42 -4.34
C LEU A 247 74.55 -22.48 -3.01
N VAL A 248 75.33 -23.54 -2.78
CA VAL A 248 76.13 -23.69 -1.54
C VAL A 248 77.29 -22.72 -1.53
N GLU A 249 77.94 -22.49 -2.67
CA GLU A 249 79.03 -21.51 -2.82
C GLU A 249 78.57 -20.08 -2.55
N ARG A 250 77.42 -19.67 -3.10
CA ARG A 250 76.91 -18.28 -2.97
C ARG A 250 76.18 -18.01 -1.65
N TYR A 251 75.42 -18.97 -1.11
CA TYR A 251 74.48 -18.75 0.00
C TYR A 251 74.69 -19.68 1.21
N GLY A 252 75.64 -20.60 1.15
CA GLY A 252 75.87 -21.62 2.19
C GLY A 252 74.83 -22.74 2.20
N GLU A 253 75.08 -23.79 3.01
CA GLU A 253 74.25 -25.01 2.98
C GLU A 253 72.83 -24.81 3.53
N ALA A 254 72.61 -23.79 4.38
CA ALA A 254 71.31 -23.47 4.97
C ALA A 254 70.23 -23.10 3.93
N VAL A 255 70.62 -22.53 2.78
CA VAL A 255 69.68 -22.14 1.71
C VAL A 255 68.92 -23.35 1.16
N LEU A 256 69.54 -24.53 1.14
CA LEU A 256 68.95 -25.76 0.61
C LEU A 256 67.78 -26.26 1.46
N ALA A 257 67.76 -25.90 2.74
CA ALA A 257 66.66 -26.20 3.66
C ALA A 257 65.53 -25.14 3.58
N ALA A 258 65.88 -23.90 3.23
CA ALA A 258 64.93 -22.79 3.11
C ALA A 258 64.13 -22.81 1.79
N LEU A 259 64.68 -23.43 0.73
CA LEU A 259 63.99 -23.55 -0.56
C LEU A 259 62.76 -24.48 -0.49
N PRO A 260 61.69 -24.16 -1.24
CA PRO A 260 60.47 -24.96 -1.25
C PRO A 260 60.72 -26.36 -1.81
N ARG A 261 59.98 -27.34 -1.28
CA ARG A 261 60.03 -28.75 -1.71
C ARG A 261 58.66 -29.19 -2.23
N GLY A 262 58.69 -29.90 -3.36
CA GLY A 262 57.52 -30.46 -4.02
C GLY A 262 57.70 -31.96 -4.26
N ARG A 263 57.41 -32.44 -5.48
CA ARG A 263 57.76 -33.79 -5.93
C ARG A 263 59.28 -34.03 -5.99
N SER A 264 60.05 -32.96 -6.08
CA SER A 264 61.52 -32.96 -6.07
C SER A 264 62.03 -31.67 -5.40
N THR A 265 63.31 -31.66 -5.02
CA THR A 265 63.98 -30.43 -4.57
C THR A 265 64.20 -29.48 -5.75
N ALA A 266 64.14 -28.17 -5.51
CA ALA A 266 64.37 -27.14 -6.52
C ALA A 266 65.78 -27.17 -7.15
N TYR A 267 66.73 -27.86 -6.50
CA TYR A 267 68.13 -28.02 -6.93
C TYR A 267 68.48 -29.49 -7.26
N ALA A 268 69.46 -29.73 -8.13
CA ALA A 268 70.03 -31.03 -8.45
C ALA A 268 71.38 -31.26 -7.74
N ALA A 269 71.70 -32.52 -7.42
CA ALA A 269 72.95 -32.88 -6.74
C ALA A 269 74.17 -32.78 -7.67
N GLU A 270 74.01 -33.19 -8.92
CA GLU A 270 75.00 -33.08 -10.00
C GLU A 270 74.33 -32.45 -11.23
N GLY A 271 75.04 -31.52 -11.88
CA GLY A 271 74.46 -30.67 -12.91
C GLY A 271 73.44 -29.65 -12.37
N GLY A 272 72.86 -28.84 -13.27
CA GLY A 272 71.90 -27.79 -12.95
C GLY A 272 72.31 -26.44 -13.53
N VAL A 273 71.35 -25.53 -13.62
CA VAL A 273 71.54 -24.17 -14.14
C VAL A 273 71.93 -23.19 -13.02
N ASP A 274 72.63 -22.12 -13.40
CA ASP A 274 72.95 -21.03 -12.50
C ASP A 274 71.64 -20.33 -12.04
N PRO A 275 71.49 -19.99 -10.75
CA PRO A 275 70.35 -19.21 -10.28
C PRO A 275 70.07 -17.92 -11.05
N ASP A 276 71.11 -17.21 -11.53
CA ASP A 276 70.95 -15.98 -12.32
C ASP A 276 70.38 -16.26 -13.73
N GLU A 277 70.77 -17.37 -14.36
CA GLU A 277 70.20 -17.79 -15.63
C GLU A 277 68.73 -18.24 -15.48
N ALA A 278 68.43 -18.95 -14.38
CA ALA A 278 67.07 -19.38 -14.06
C ALA A 278 66.16 -18.19 -13.72
N ALA A 279 66.67 -17.16 -13.04
CA ALA A 279 65.93 -15.95 -12.68
C ALA A 279 65.35 -15.23 -13.90
N GLY A 280 66.14 -15.09 -14.97
CA GLY A 280 65.72 -14.45 -16.22
C GLY A 280 64.52 -15.15 -16.89
N LEU A 281 64.38 -16.47 -16.72
CA LEU A 281 63.27 -17.25 -17.28
C LEU A 281 61.92 -16.99 -16.59
N PHE A 282 61.94 -16.61 -15.31
CA PHE A 282 60.72 -16.37 -14.52
C PHE A 282 60.40 -14.88 -14.34
N GLY A 283 61.28 -14.00 -14.83
CA GLY A 283 61.12 -12.55 -14.77
C GLY A 283 61.65 -11.91 -13.49
N PHE A 284 62.62 -12.55 -12.84
CA PHE A 284 63.39 -11.95 -11.74
C PHE A 284 64.60 -11.19 -12.28
N SER A 285 65.03 -10.15 -11.58
CA SER A 285 66.19 -9.33 -11.94
C SER A 285 67.52 -10.00 -11.62
N SER A 286 67.55 -10.94 -10.67
CA SER A 286 68.72 -11.75 -10.32
C SER A 286 68.33 -13.09 -9.69
N GLY A 287 69.29 -14.02 -9.66
CA GLY A 287 69.22 -15.29 -8.96
C GLY A 287 68.99 -15.09 -7.46
N ASP A 288 69.63 -14.09 -6.86
CA ASP A 288 69.43 -13.75 -5.44
C ASP A 288 67.99 -13.36 -5.13
N GLU A 289 67.39 -12.48 -5.95
CA GLU A 289 65.98 -12.07 -5.81
C GLU A 289 65.05 -13.29 -5.89
N MET A 290 65.28 -14.19 -6.85
CA MET A 290 64.48 -15.40 -7.03
C MET A 290 64.60 -16.33 -5.81
N ILE A 291 65.81 -16.58 -5.30
CA ILE A 291 66.04 -17.47 -4.16
C ILE A 291 65.42 -16.91 -2.88
N GLN A 292 65.58 -15.61 -2.62
CA GLN A 292 64.95 -14.95 -1.47
C GLN A 292 63.42 -14.99 -1.57
N ALA A 293 62.88 -14.68 -2.76
CA ALA A 293 61.44 -14.75 -3.00
C ALA A 293 60.89 -16.17 -2.76
N MET A 294 61.58 -17.20 -3.27
CA MET A 294 61.20 -18.59 -3.08
C MET A 294 61.31 -19.06 -1.62
N ALA A 295 62.31 -18.58 -0.87
CA ALA A 295 62.51 -18.94 0.53
C ALA A 295 61.46 -18.32 1.47
N LEU A 296 61.00 -17.09 1.16
CA LEU A 296 60.01 -16.37 1.98
C LEU A 296 58.55 -16.63 1.55
N ALA A 297 58.33 -17.15 0.34
CA ALA A 297 56.98 -17.36 -0.18
C ALA A 297 56.19 -18.39 0.64
N PRO A 298 54.97 -18.05 1.13
CA PRO A 298 54.07 -19.02 1.72
C PRO A 298 53.67 -20.10 0.70
N ARG A 299 53.16 -21.24 1.19
CA ARG A 299 52.67 -22.30 0.29
C ARG A 299 51.57 -21.77 -0.62
N ARG A 300 51.67 -22.05 -1.94
CA ARG A 300 50.73 -21.62 -2.99
C ARG A 300 49.25 -21.76 -2.58
N GLY A 301 48.85 -22.94 -2.11
CA GLY A 301 47.47 -23.21 -1.70
C GLY A 301 46.98 -22.33 -0.54
N ALA A 302 47.86 -22.01 0.42
CA ALA A 302 47.52 -21.13 1.54
C ALA A 302 47.35 -19.67 1.07
N THR A 303 48.21 -19.22 0.15
CA THR A 303 48.14 -17.87 -0.44
C THR A 303 46.87 -17.69 -1.27
N ILE A 304 46.50 -18.69 -2.08
CA ILE A 304 45.23 -18.70 -2.83
C ILE A 304 44.05 -18.61 -1.87
N ALA A 305 44.03 -19.44 -0.82
CA ALA A 305 42.94 -19.42 0.15
C ALA A 305 42.85 -18.08 0.90
N ALA A 306 43.97 -17.42 1.18
CA ALA A 306 44.00 -16.10 1.80
C ALA A 306 43.46 -15.01 0.85
N GLU A 307 43.89 -14.99 -0.41
CA GLU A 307 43.41 -14.03 -1.41
C GLU A 307 41.92 -14.25 -1.74
N ALA A 308 41.47 -15.51 -1.86
CA ALA A 308 40.06 -15.85 -2.06
C ALA A 308 39.20 -15.36 -0.89
N ARG A 309 39.66 -15.53 0.35
CA ARG A 309 38.99 -14.96 1.53
C ARG A 309 38.96 -13.43 1.49
N ARG A 310 40.06 -12.77 1.09
CA ARG A 310 40.11 -11.30 0.94
C ARG A 310 39.05 -10.82 -0.06
N LEU A 311 38.95 -11.46 -1.23
CA LEU A 311 37.93 -11.15 -2.23
C LEU A 311 36.50 -11.36 -1.72
N MET A 312 36.26 -12.40 -0.92
CA MET A 312 34.95 -12.62 -0.30
C MET A 312 34.60 -11.54 0.72
N ILE A 313 35.56 -11.10 1.54
CA ILE A 313 35.39 -9.99 2.51
C ILE A 313 35.15 -8.67 1.76
N GLU A 314 35.92 -8.39 0.71
CA GLU A 314 35.76 -7.19 -0.12
C GLU A 314 34.36 -7.10 -0.75
N ARG A 315 33.81 -8.24 -1.20
CA ARG A 315 32.51 -8.30 -1.89
C ARG A 315 31.32 -8.31 -0.94
N HIS A 316 31.46 -8.93 0.22
CA HIS A 316 30.32 -9.25 1.09
C HIS A 316 30.39 -8.60 2.47
N GLY A 317 31.54 -8.03 2.85
CA GLY A 317 31.79 -7.46 4.16
C GLY A 317 31.92 -8.51 5.27
N ASP A 318 32.73 -8.23 6.27
CA ASP A 318 32.76 -8.97 7.53
C ASP A 318 33.01 -7.98 8.66
N PRO A 319 32.01 -7.70 9.51
CA PRO A 319 32.12 -6.73 10.60
C PRO A 319 33.37 -6.91 11.45
N LEU A 320 33.79 -8.16 11.66
CA LEU A 320 34.92 -8.50 12.51
C LEU A 320 36.27 -8.01 11.93
N VAL A 321 36.33 -7.80 10.61
CA VAL A 321 37.58 -7.52 9.88
C VAL A 321 37.55 -6.16 9.17
N ASP A 322 36.38 -5.71 8.72
CA ASP A 322 36.21 -4.50 7.90
C ASP A 322 36.12 -3.19 8.71
N GLY A 323 36.21 -3.25 10.04
CA GLY A 323 36.17 -2.09 10.93
C GLY A 323 34.77 -1.52 11.17
N THR A 324 33.70 -2.13 10.64
CA THR A 324 32.31 -1.65 10.83
C THR A 324 31.69 -2.12 12.15
N LEU A 325 32.34 -3.02 12.88
CA LEU A 325 31.82 -3.60 14.11
C LEU A 325 31.42 -2.58 15.21
N PRO A 326 32.25 -1.57 15.56
CA PRO A 326 31.87 -0.58 16.56
C PRO A 326 30.61 0.22 16.16
N GLU A 327 30.47 0.52 14.87
CA GLU A 327 29.33 1.23 14.31
C GLU A 327 28.05 0.37 14.37
N LYS A 328 28.16 -0.94 14.09
CA LYS A 328 27.05 -1.89 14.21
C LYS A 328 26.62 -2.09 15.66
N ALA A 329 27.58 -2.10 16.59
CA ALA A 329 27.28 -2.19 18.02
C ALA A 329 26.54 -0.95 18.53
N LEU A 330 26.97 0.24 18.11
CA LEU A 330 26.23 1.49 18.35
C LEU A 330 24.81 1.39 17.78
N ALA A 331 24.64 1.01 16.52
CA ALA A 331 23.30 0.86 15.94
C ALA A 331 22.42 -0.16 16.68
N ALA A 332 23.00 -1.24 17.21
CA ALA A 332 22.28 -2.27 17.94
C ALA A 332 21.72 -1.76 19.28
N ILE A 333 22.47 -0.93 20.02
CA ILE A 333 22.00 -0.35 21.30
C ILE A 333 20.96 0.76 21.11
N HIS A 334 20.97 1.45 19.96
CA HIS A 334 19.96 2.48 19.62
C HIS A 334 18.69 1.85 19.02
N GLY A 335 18.22 0.76 19.65
CA GLY A 335 17.05 -0.02 19.24
C GLY A 335 15.73 0.47 19.83
N GLY A 336 14.63 -0.14 19.37
CA GLY A 336 13.27 0.20 19.83
C GLY A 336 13.08 0.00 21.32
N ARG A 337 13.54 -1.13 21.89
CA ARG A 337 13.41 -1.37 23.34
C ARG A 337 14.23 -0.41 24.20
N MET A 338 15.32 0.15 23.67
CA MET A 338 16.07 1.21 24.37
C MET A 338 15.23 2.49 24.46
N ALA A 339 14.57 2.87 23.35
CA ALA A 339 13.64 4.01 23.34
C ALA A 339 12.44 3.77 24.27
N ASP A 340 11.89 2.55 24.30
CA ASP A 340 10.77 2.19 25.18
C ASP A 340 11.17 2.24 26.66
N TRP A 341 12.38 1.77 27.01
CA TRP A 341 12.91 1.86 28.35
C TRP A 341 13.12 3.32 28.79
N LEU A 342 13.74 4.15 27.95
CA LEU A 342 13.90 5.59 28.24
C LEU A 342 12.55 6.30 28.38
N ALA A 343 11.54 5.92 27.59
CA ALA A 343 10.18 6.44 27.71
C ALA A 343 9.49 5.98 29.01
N ALA A 344 9.76 4.75 29.48
CA ALA A 344 9.27 4.26 30.76
C ALA A 344 9.93 4.99 31.95
N GLU A 345 11.25 5.25 31.87
CA GLU A 345 11.97 6.09 32.84
C GLU A 345 11.38 7.50 32.90
N LEU A 346 11.10 8.12 31.75
CA LEU A 346 10.44 9.43 31.70
C LEU A 346 9.06 9.42 32.35
N ARG A 347 8.27 8.36 32.14
CA ARG A 347 6.97 8.21 32.79
C ARG A 347 7.10 8.10 34.31
N ALA A 348 8.10 7.37 34.81
CA ALA A 348 8.35 7.26 36.26
C ALA A 348 8.79 8.60 36.87
N LEU A 349 9.57 9.39 36.14
CA LEU A 349 10.06 10.70 36.58
C LEU A 349 9.04 11.84 36.45
N ALA A 350 7.95 11.64 35.70
CA ALA A 350 7.00 12.71 35.33
C ALA A 350 6.29 13.33 36.55
N GLY A 351 5.82 12.49 37.48
CA GLY A 351 5.12 12.94 38.69
C GLY A 351 5.99 13.85 39.57
N PRO A 352 7.17 13.41 40.03
CA PRO A 352 8.12 14.25 40.78
C PRO A 352 8.59 15.51 40.03
N ALA A 353 8.57 15.49 38.70
CA ALA A 353 8.95 16.63 37.87
C ALA A 353 7.80 17.62 37.58
N GLY A 354 6.57 17.33 38.02
CA GLY A 354 5.39 18.16 37.73
C GLY A 354 4.95 18.13 36.27
N GLU A 355 5.17 17.01 35.58
CA GLU A 355 4.87 16.82 34.16
C GLU A 355 3.69 15.86 33.96
N ASP A 356 2.60 16.34 33.35
CA ASP A 356 1.38 15.55 33.16
C ASP A 356 1.44 14.62 31.93
N ARG A 357 2.36 14.89 30.98
CA ARG A 357 2.44 14.20 29.68
C ARG A 357 3.88 13.81 29.32
N PRO A 358 4.37 12.66 29.79
CA PRO A 358 5.71 12.18 29.44
C PRO A 358 5.83 11.83 27.95
N LEU A 359 7.00 12.13 27.38
CA LEU A 359 7.33 11.81 25.98
C LEU A 359 7.38 10.29 25.76
N THR A 360 6.71 9.80 24.72
CA THR A 360 6.73 8.38 24.33
C THR A 360 7.82 8.11 23.28
N ALA A 361 8.25 6.84 23.16
CA ALA A 361 9.20 6.43 22.14
C ALA A 361 8.69 6.73 20.71
N ALA A 362 7.39 6.49 20.46
CA ALA A 362 6.76 6.81 19.18
C ALA A 362 6.79 8.31 18.88
N ALA A 363 6.42 9.15 19.86
CA ALA A 363 6.45 10.60 19.70
C ALA A 363 7.88 11.15 19.49
N ALA A 364 8.89 10.56 20.15
CA ALA A 364 10.30 10.92 19.91
C ALA A 364 10.75 10.56 18.48
N GLN A 365 10.30 9.40 17.97
CA GLN A 365 10.55 8.97 16.60
C GLN A 365 9.84 9.86 15.57
N ASP A 366 8.60 10.27 15.83
CA ASP A 366 7.88 11.23 14.99
C ASP A 366 8.57 12.59 14.96
N PHE A 367 9.02 13.07 16.12
CA PHE A 367 9.82 14.28 16.22
C PHE A 367 11.10 14.19 15.39
N ALA A 368 11.85 13.09 15.50
CA ALA A 368 13.09 12.91 14.76
C ALA A 368 12.87 12.89 13.24
N ARG A 369 11.83 12.20 12.76
CA ARG A 369 11.43 12.21 11.35
C ARG A 369 11.10 13.60 10.86
N ALA A 370 10.28 14.35 11.59
CA ALA A 370 9.89 15.70 11.22
C ALA A 370 11.08 16.67 11.22
N ALA A 371 11.95 16.57 12.24
CA ALA A 371 13.12 17.43 12.38
C ALA A 371 14.13 17.23 11.24
N LEU A 372 14.37 15.99 10.83
CA LEU A 372 15.36 15.69 9.79
C LEU A 372 14.80 15.70 8.37
N ALA A 373 13.47 15.62 8.18
CA ALA A 373 12.86 15.61 6.84
C ALA A 373 13.17 16.86 6.01
N GLY A 374 13.15 18.04 6.64
CA GLY A 374 13.46 19.33 6.00
C GLY A 374 14.94 19.69 5.97
N THR A 375 15.79 18.86 6.58
CA THR A 375 17.24 19.12 6.70
C THR A 375 17.96 18.63 5.43
N PRO A 376 18.93 19.38 4.89
CA PRO A 376 19.76 18.92 3.77
C PRO A 376 20.40 17.57 4.06
N VAL A 377 20.42 16.67 3.07
CA VAL A 377 20.91 15.30 3.23
C VAL A 377 22.33 15.26 3.81
N ARG A 378 23.22 16.16 3.38
CA ARG A 378 24.59 16.24 3.91
C ARG A 378 24.65 16.43 5.44
N ASP A 379 23.68 17.14 6.00
CA ASP A 379 23.59 17.48 7.42
C ASP A 379 22.73 16.46 8.16
N ALA A 380 21.67 15.96 7.52
CA ALA A 380 20.74 14.99 8.09
C ALA A 380 21.38 13.61 8.33
N VAL A 381 22.43 13.24 7.57
CA VAL A 381 23.19 12.00 7.78
C VAL A 381 24.20 12.08 8.91
N ASP A 382 24.42 13.25 9.52
CA ASP A 382 25.38 13.42 10.62
C ASP A 382 24.84 12.84 11.94
N ALA A 383 24.86 11.50 12.01
CA ALA A 383 24.51 10.76 13.21
C ALA A 383 25.47 11.06 14.37
N ARG A 384 26.72 11.46 14.11
CA ARG A 384 27.72 11.70 15.16
C ARG A 384 27.34 12.88 16.04
N ARG A 385 26.76 13.93 15.45
CA ARG A 385 26.22 15.08 16.18
C ARG A 385 25.16 14.66 17.20
N HIS A 386 24.22 13.82 16.81
CA HIS A 386 23.14 13.34 17.67
C HIS A 386 23.65 12.36 18.74
N LEU A 387 24.57 11.46 18.39
CA LEU A 387 25.22 10.57 19.35
C LEU A 387 25.98 11.35 20.44
N ALA A 388 26.72 12.40 20.05
CA ALA A 388 27.44 13.24 21.01
C ALA A 388 26.48 14.00 21.95
N ALA A 389 25.34 14.46 21.44
CA ALA A 389 24.32 15.12 22.23
C ALA A 389 23.60 14.15 23.17
N GLU A 390 23.30 12.92 22.71
CA GLU A 390 22.77 11.84 23.54
C GLU A 390 23.72 11.51 24.69
N ARG A 391 25.01 11.30 24.39
CA ARG A 391 26.01 10.99 25.41
C ARG A 391 26.06 12.06 26.50
N ARG A 392 26.09 13.33 26.11
CA ARG A 392 26.10 14.45 27.07
C ARG A 392 24.85 14.43 27.95
N ALA A 393 23.68 14.17 27.36
CA ALA A 393 22.42 14.08 28.11
C ALA A 393 22.40 12.87 29.05
N GLY A 394 22.93 11.72 28.64
CA GLY A 394 23.06 10.51 29.47
C GLY A 394 24.02 10.70 30.65
N GLU A 395 25.19 11.29 30.41
CA GLU A 395 26.16 11.64 31.46
C GLU A 395 25.59 12.66 32.46
N GLU A 396 24.84 13.65 31.98
CA GLU A 396 24.15 14.62 32.82
C GLU A 396 23.08 13.94 33.69
N ALA A 397 22.24 13.08 33.11
CA ALA A 397 21.25 12.31 33.84
C ALA A 397 21.90 11.42 34.91
N ALA A 398 23.03 10.78 34.62
CA ALA A 398 23.75 9.95 35.58
C ALA A 398 24.36 10.76 36.72
N LYS A 399 24.99 11.90 36.43
CA LYS A 399 25.52 12.82 37.45
C LYS A 399 24.41 13.34 38.37
N LEU A 400 23.30 13.77 37.77
CA LEU A 400 22.11 14.18 38.52
C LEU A 400 21.55 13.01 39.32
N SER A 401 21.59 11.77 38.82
CA SER A 401 21.17 10.57 39.57
C SER A 401 22.08 10.23 40.76
N ALA A 402 23.29 10.78 40.84
CA ALA A 402 24.24 10.52 41.93
C ALA A 402 24.28 11.62 43.01
N SER A 403 23.69 12.80 42.80
CA SER A 403 23.67 13.90 43.79
C SER A 403 22.50 13.80 44.78
N GLY A 404 22.63 14.33 46.00
CA GLY A 404 21.73 14.06 47.14
C GLY A 404 20.55 15.03 47.41
N GLU A 405 20.25 16.00 46.55
CA GLU A 405 19.18 17.00 46.80
C GLU A 405 17.93 16.78 45.92
N GLU A 406 16.72 16.71 46.49
CA GLU A 406 15.54 16.07 45.87
C GLU A 406 14.64 16.96 44.96
N GLY A 407 14.44 18.24 45.29
CA GLY A 407 13.38 19.05 44.66
C GLY A 407 13.67 19.52 43.23
N GLU A 408 14.66 20.40 43.04
CA GLU A 408 15.00 20.99 41.73
C GLU A 408 15.66 19.98 40.77
N ARG A 409 16.14 18.84 41.33
CA ARG A 409 16.78 17.74 40.63
C ARG A 409 15.82 16.93 39.78
N SER A 410 14.61 16.65 40.28
CA SER A 410 13.65 15.78 39.59
C SER A 410 13.29 16.31 38.19
N LYS A 411 13.13 17.64 38.08
CA LYS A 411 12.89 18.31 36.81
C LYS A 411 14.12 18.29 35.89
N LYS A 412 15.31 18.63 36.40
CA LYS A 412 16.57 18.59 35.61
C LYS A 412 16.88 17.19 35.09
N LEU A 413 16.64 16.17 35.92
CA LEU A 413 16.81 14.76 35.57
C LEU A 413 15.81 14.33 34.48
N TYR A 414 14.54 14.68 34.63
CA TYR A 414 13.53 14.46 33.61
C TYR A 414 13.91 15.12 32.28
N ASP A 415 14.34 16.38 32.30
CA ASP A 415 14.74 17.11 31.10
C ASP A 415 16.02 16.54 30.45
N ALA A 416 16.97 16.02 31.25
CA ALA A 416 18.14 15.30 30.76
C ALA A 416 17.75 13.98 30.06
N ARG A 417 16.92 13.13 30.70
CA ARG A 417 16.42 11.89 30.09
C ARG A 417 15.55 12.15 28.86
N ARG A 418 14.80 13.27 28.84
CA ARG A 418 13.99 13.69 27.68
C ARG A 418 14.90 14.05 26.50
N ARG A 419 15.95 14.83 26.74
CA ARG A 419 16.98 15.13 25.73
C ARG A 419 17.68 13.86 25.25
N GLN A 420 17.95 12.90 26.14
CA GLN A 420 18.56 11.63 25.76
C GLN A 420 17.65 10.85 24.79
N LEU A 421 16.37 10.66 25.11
CA LEU A 421 15.42 9.96 24.24
C LEU A 421 15.25 10.65 22.87
N LEU A 422 15.20 11.99 22.84
CA LEU A 422 15.11 12.75 21.58
C LEU A 422 16.37 12.57 20.72
N ASN A 423 17.56 12.62 21.31
CA ASN A 423 18.81 12.43 20.57
C ASN A 423 19.01 10.97 20.11
N LEU A 424 18.55 9.98 20.89
CA LEU A 424 18.50 8.58 20.48
C LEU A 424 17.63 8.40 19.22
N ALA A 425 16.45 9.02 19.21
CA ALA A 425 15.56 8.99 18.04
C ALA A 425 16.17 9.71 16.83
N LEU A 426 16.81 10.88 17.03
CA LEU A 426 17.52 11.61 15.98
C LEU A 426 18.70 10.82 15.42
N TYR A 427 19.48 10.14 16.27
CA TYR A 427 20.55 9.25 15.83
C TYR A 427 20.02 8.12 14.95
N ALA A 428 18.97 7.43 15.41
CA ALA A 428 18.35 6.35 14.67
C ALA A 428 17.81 6.81 13.31
N GLU A 429 17.17 7.97 13.25
CA GLU A 429 16.66 8.54 12.00
C GLU A 429 17.79 9.01 11.07
N ALA A 430 18.84 9.66 11.57
CA ALA A 430 20.00 10.08 10.78
C ALA A 430 20.70 8.88 10.13
N ARG A 431 20.81 7.76 10.86
CA ARG A 431 21.34 6.49 10.33
C ARG A 431 20.45 5.90 9.25
N ARG A 432 19.13 5.93 9.45
CA ARG A 432 18.17 5.52 8.41
C ARG A 432 18.32 6.37 7.15
N ILE A 433 18.47 7.69 7.28
CA ILE A 433 18.70 8.59 6.14
C ILE A 433 20.03 8.27 5.44
N ALA A 434 21.07 7.90 6.20
CA ALA A 434 22.34 7.46 5.61
C ALA A 434 22.20 6.15 4.82
N ASP A 435 21.44 5.19 5.33
CA ASP A 435 21.11 3.94 4.63
C ASP A 435 20.27 4.20 3.37
N ASP A 436 19.27 5.09 3.47
CA ASP A 436 18.44 5.54 2.35
C ASP A 436 19.29 6.24 1.27
N LEU A 437 20.28 7.05 1.66
CA LEU A 437 21.24 7.66 0.76
C LEU A 437 22.10 6.62 0.03
N GLN A 438 22.62 5.62 0.75
CA GLN A 438 23.38 4.53 0.12
C GLN A 438 22.51 3.69 -0.82
N ALA A 439 21.23 3.50 -0.49
CA ALA A 439 20.26 2.85 -1.38
C ALA A 439 20.01 3.70 -2.63
N ALA A 440 19.81 5.01 -2.46
CA ALA A 440 19.65 5.97 -3.55
C ALA A 440 20.84 5.97 -4.50
N GLU A 441 22.07 6.04 -3.98
CA GLU A 441 23.29 5.98 -4.80
C GLU A 441 23.41 4.66 -5.57
N ARG A 442 22.98 3.53 -4.98
CA ARG A 442 22.95 2.24 -5.68
C ARG A 442 21.91 2.21 -6.80
N THR A 443 20.71 2.75 -6.55
CA THR A 443 19.66 2.89 -7.57
C THR A 443 20.15 3.78 -8.71
N VAL A 444 20.75 4.93 -8.40
CA VAL A 444 21.34 5.85 -9.39
C VAL A 444 22.41 5.16 -10.23
N ARG A 445 23.38 4.48 -9.63
CA ARG A 445 24.44 3.76 -10.36
C ARG A 445 23.87 2.68 -11.27
N ARG A 446 22.78 2.02 -10.86
CA ARG A 446 22.12 0.98 -11.64
C ARG A 446 21.39 1.56 -12.85
N LEU A 447 20.81 2.75 -12.72
CA LEU A 447 20.10 3.46 -13.79
C LEU A 447 21.05 4.22 -14.73
N ASP A 448 22.17 4.75 -14.24
CA ASP A 448 23.15 5.53 -15.01
C ASP A 448 24.18 4.66 -15.77
N ARG A 449 23.87 3.39 -16.04
CA ARG A 449 24.77 2.51 -16.80
C ARG A 449 24.81 2.90 -18.29
N PRO A 450 25.95 2.73 -18.99
CA PRO A 450 26.04 2.97 -20.44
C PRO A 450 25.27 1.92 -21.26
N ASP A 451 25.32 0.65 -20.84
CA ASP A 451 24.65 -0.46 -21.53
C ASP A 451 23.18 -0.58 -21.06
N ARG A 452 22.33 0.34 -21.54
CA ARG A 452 20.89 0.34 -21.25
C ARG A 452 20.15 -0.51 -22.29
N PRO A 453 19.16 -1.32 -21.88
CA PRO A 453 18.33 -2.05 -22.82
C PRO A 453 17.49 -1.05 -23.63
N GLU A 454 17.50 -1.23 -24.95
CA GLU A 454 16.64 -0.48 -25.86
C GLU A 454 15.17 -0.77 -25.53
N VAL A 455 14.36 0.28 -25.46
CA VAL A 455 12.91 0.16 -25.26
C VAL A 455 12.27 -0.09 -26.62
N THR A 456 12.14 -1.37 -26.99
CA THR A 456 11.60 -1.79 -28.29
C THR A 456 10.07 -1.72 -28.37
N GLN A 457 9.39 -1.69 -27.22
CA GLN A 457 7.92 -1.65 -27.13
C GLN A 457 7.48 -0.67 -26.04
N GLY A 458 6.42 0.08 -26.32
CA GLY A 458 5.75 0.98 -25.36
C GLY A 458 6.41 2.35 -25.23
N ILE A 459 6.37 2.91 -24.02
CA ILE A 459 6.81 4.28 -23.74
C ILE A 459 8.24 4.23 -23.19
N ASP A 460 9.14 4.98 -23.81
CA ASP A 460 10.50 5.17 -23.33
C ASP A 460 10.55 6.23 -22.22
N GLY A 461 11.15 5.86 -21.08
CA GLY A 461 11.35 6.71 -19.92
C GLY A 461 12.81 7.05 -19.64
N TRP A 462 13.78 6.56 -20.44
CA TRP A 462 15.21 6.81 -20.19
C TRP A 462 15.55 8.29 -20.25
N SER A 463 14.99 9.05 -21.19
CA SER A 463 15.18 10.50 -21.27
C SER A 463 14.64 11.25 -20.05
N ALA A 464 13.54 10.76 -19.44
CA ALA A 464 13.01 11.31 -18.20
C ALA A 464 13.90 10.97 -17.00
N ILE A 465 14.45 9.77 -16.94
CA ILE A 465 15.46 9.37 -15.94
C ILE A 465 16.70 10.26 -16.07
N ASP A 466 17.24 10.42 -17.27
CA ASP A 466 18.41 11.27 -17.52
C ASP A 466 18.16 12.72 -17.11
N ALA A 467 16.99 13.27 -17.40
CA ALA A 467 16.62 14.62 -16.98
C ALA A 467 16.56 14.79 -15.46
N ILE A 468 16.14 13.75 -14.72
CA ILE A 468 16.16 13.77 -13.24
C ILE A 468 17.61 13.64 -12.73
N LEU A 469 18.40 12.73 -13.31
CA LEU A 469 19.80 12.53 -12.93
C LEU A 469 20.64 13.79 -13.15
N ASP A 470 20.45 14.48 -14.27
CA ASP A 470 21.14 15.74 -14.60
C ASP A 470 20.70 16.87 -13.68
N ARG A 471 19.38 17.05 -13.49
CA ARG A 471 18.84 18.16 -12.69
C ARG A 471 19.28 18.11 -11.24
N PHE A 472 19.41 16.92 -10.66
CA PHE A 472 19.83 16.75 -9.27
C PHE A 472 21.32 16.39 -9.10
N GLU A 473 22.11 16.54 -10.17
CA GLU A 473 23.57 16.29 -10.20
C GLU A 473 23.99 14.93 -9.64
N PHE A 474 23.21 13.88 -9.95
CA PHE A 474 23.52 12.51 -9.56
C PHE A 474 24.70 11.92 -10.34
N ARG A 475 25.00 12.49 -11.51
CA ARG A 475 26.07 12.08 -12.41
C ARG A 475 26.92 13.28 -12.83
N LYS A 476 28.08 13.01 -13.43
CA LYS A 476 28.96 14.08 -13.94
C LYS A 476 28.27 14.81 -15.10
N PRO A 477 28.50 16.12 -15.26
CA PRO A 477 27.95 16.88 -16.37
C PRO A 477 28.37 16.27 -17.72
N GLY A 478 27.39 15.91 -18.53
CA GLY A 478 27.52 15.48 -19.92
C GLY A 478 26.58 16.27 -20.82
N ASP A 479 26.14 15.69 -21.95
CA ASP A 479 25.11 16.31 -22.78
C ASP A 479 23.77 16.32 -21.99
N PRO A 480 23.21 17.51 -21.69
CA PRO A 480 22.05 17.61 -20.82
C PRO A 480 20.81 17.04 -21.52
N ALA A 481 20.03 16.25 -20.79
CA ALA A 481 18.77 15.73 -21.30
C ALA A 481 17.80 16.87 -21.69
N PRO A 482 16.88 16.64 -22.65
CA PRO A 482 15.91 17.65 -23.08
C PRO A 482 15.08 18.21 -21.93
N ARG A 483 14.96 19.54 -21.86
CA ARG A 483 14.08 20.21 -20.91
C ARG A 483 12.63 19.75 -21.12
N GLY A 484 12.00 19.25 -20.06
CA GLY A 484 10.62 18.76 -20.10
C GLY A 484 10.46 17.26 -20.42
N ALA A 485 11.54 16.47 -20.52
CA ALA A 485 11.45 15.03 -20.78
C ALA A 485 10.54 14.29 -19.78
N VAL A 486 10.58 14.66 -18.50
CA VAL A 486 9.69 14.13 -17.46
C VAL A 486 8.22 14.42 -17.77
N ALA A 487 7.89 15.66 -18.14
CA ALA A 487 6.53 16.07 -18.49
C ALA A 487 6.04 15.38 -19.77
N ALA A 488 6.94 15.20 -20.75
CA ALA A 488 6.66 14.46 -21.98
C ALA A 488 6.35 12.98 -21.69
N PHE A 489 7.14 12.33 -20.82
CA PHE A 489 6.89 10.97 -20.36
C PHE A 489 5.53 10.85 -19.64
N ALA A 490 5.23 11.75 -18.71
CA ALA A 490 3.94 11.75 -18.00
C ALA A 490 2.76 11.93 -18.97
N LYS A 491 2.90 12.82 -19.97
CA LYS A 491 1.90 13.04 -21.02
C LYS A 491 1.73 11.80 -21.91
N ALA A 492 2.82 11.14 -22.29
CA ALA A 492 2.77 9.90 -23.08
C ALA A 492 2.07 8.77 -22.32
N MET A 493 2.37 8.61 -21.03
CA MET A 493 1.71 7.64 -20.15
C MET A 493 0.21 7.93 -20.01
N THR A 494 -0.16 9.21 -19.88
CA THR A 494 -1.58 9.63 -19.84
C THR A 494 -2.29 9.33 -21.15
N ALA A 495 -1.67 9.66 -22.29
CA ALA A 495 -2.23 9.39 -23.62
C ALA A 495 -2.40 7.88 -23.90
N ALA A 496 -1.54 7.04 -23.33
CA ALA A 496 -1.64 5.59 -23.42
C ALA A 496 -2.61 4.96 -22.40
N GLY A 497 -3.33 5.77 -21.59
CA GLY A 497 -4.24 5.26 -20.56
C GLY A 497 -3.52 4.59 -19.39
N ARG A 498 -2.23 4.91 -19.16
CA ARG A 498 -1.35 4.37 -18.12
C ARG A 498 -1.04 5.39 -17.02
N GLU A 499 -1.88 6.41 -16.88
CA GLU A 499 -1.76 7.44 -15.82
C GLU A 499 -1.69 6.81 -14.42
N ASN A 500 -2.35 5.66 -14.28
CA ASN A 500 -2.42 4.80 -13.11
C ASN A 500 -1.07 4.15 -12.71
N GLU A 501 -0.05 4.20 -13.56
CA GLU A 501 1.29 3.66 -13.25
C GLU A 501 2.27 4.77 -12.85
N LEU A 502 1.86 6.04 -12.92
CA LEU A 502 2.70 7.19 -12.55
C LEU A 502 2.65 7.45 -11.04
N ALA A 503 3.79 7.69 -10.40
CA ALA A 503 3.94 8.14 -9.03
C ALA A 503 5.14 9.10 -8.92
N LEU A 504 5.06 10.22 -9.65
CA LEU A 504 6.13 11.22 -9.74
C LEU A 504 5.92 12.31 -8.69
N ALA A 505 7.01 12.73 -8.04
CA ALA A 505 7.00 13.80 -7.05
C ALA A 505 6.84 15.19 -7.71
N ASP A 506 6.22 16.14 -7.00
CA ASP A 506 6.02 17.51 -7.51
C ASP A 506 7.36 18.21 -7.80
N ALA A 507 8.37 17.96 -6.97
CA ALA A 507 9.74 18.45 -7.19
C ALA A 507 10.30 18.01 -8.55
N VAL A 508 9.95 16.81 -9.01
CA VAL A 508 10.35 16.25 -10.31
C VAL A 508 9.53 16.87 -11.45
N LEU A 509 8.24 17.13 -11.23
CA LEU A 509 7.32 17.68 -12.24
C LEU A 509 7.45 19.20 -12.48
N ALA A 510 7.76 19.99 -11.44
CA ALA A 510 7.67 21.45 -11.47
C ALA A 510 8.68 22.18 -12.38
N GLY A 511 9.68 21.46 -12.94
CA GLY A 511 10.62 22.04 -13.92
C GLY A 511 11.37 23.28 -13.42
N GLY A 512 12.10 23.18 -12.30
CA GLY A 512 12.93 24.26 -11.73
C GLY A 512 14.45 24.10 -11.94
N GLU A 513 15.24 25.05 -11.42
CA GLU A 513 16.71 25.01 -11.45
C GLU A 513 17.29 23.76 -10.79
N GLY A 514 18.47 23.33 -11.27
CA GLY A 514 19.16 22.15 -10.74
C GLY A 514 19.73 22.39 -9.34
N ARG A 515 19.71 21.37 -8.49
CA ARG A 515 20.27 21.40 -7.13
C ARG A 515 21.00 20.10 -6.84
N PRO A 516 22.23 20.12 -6.29
CA PRO A 516 22.93 18.88 -5.94
C PRO A 516 22.11 18.04 -4.96
N TYR A 517 22.02 16.72 -5.21
CA TYR A 517 21.19 15.83 -4.39
C TYR A 517 21.54 15.82 -2.89
N ARG A 518 22.77 16.18 -2.52
CA ARG A 518 23.22 16.30 -1.13
C ARG A 518 22.66 17.54 -0.40
N GLU A 519 22.25 18.56 -1.15
CA GLU A 519 21.64 19.79 -0.64
C GLU A 519 20.10 19.70 -0.60
N LEU A 520 19.52 18.62 -1.12
CA LEU A 520 18.08 18.37 -1.03
C LEU A 520 17.70 18.03 0.41
N PRO A 521 16.51 18.44 0.87
CA PRO A 521 15.91 17.89 2.07
C PRO A 521 15.82 16.36 2.01
N ALA A 522 16.08 15.67 3.11
CA ALA A 522 16.04 14.20 3.17
C ALA A 522 14.69 13.59 2.75
N GLY A 523 13.57 14.30 2.98
CA GLY A 523 12.26 13.90 2.47
C GLY A 523 12.16 14.01 0.94
N GLU A 524 12.72 15.08 0.36
CA GLU A 524 12.70 15.34 -1.07
C GLU A 524 13.57 14.36 -1.85
N LEU A 525 14.78 14.03 -1.34
CA LEU A 525 15.65 13.02 -1.96
C LEU A 525 14.91 11.67 -2.11
N ARG A 526 14.22 11.21 -1.07
CA ARG A 526 13.44 9.97 -1.11
C ARG A 526 12.35 10.01 -2.18
N ALA A 527 11.65 11.13 -2.30
CA ALA A 527 10.61 11.32 -3.30
C ALA A 527 11.17 11.34 -4.74
N VAL A 528 12.34 11.94 -4.95
CA VAL A 528 13.05 11.94 -6.24
C VAL A 528 13.48 10.54 -6.63
N VAL A 529 14.09 9.78 -5.72
CA VAL A 529 14.53 8.39 -5.98
C VAL A 529 13.34 7.48 -6.24
N ALA A 530 12.26 7.61 -5.48
CA ALA A 530 11.02 6.87 -5.74
C ALA A 530 10.44 7.19 -7.14
N SER A 531 10.60 8.43 -7.62
CA SER A 531 10.18 8.80 -8.98
C SER A 531 11.04 8.11 -10.06
N LEU A 532 12.35 7.97 -9.84
CA LEU A 532 13.24 7.21 -10.72
C LEU A 532 12.83 5.73 -10.80
N GLU A 533 12.61 5.10 -9.65
CA GLU A 533 12.17 3.70 -9.55
C GLU A 533 10.78 3.50 -10.18
N ASN A 534 9.88 4.48 -10.03
CA ASN A 534 8.58 4.44 -10.67
C ASN A 534 8.68 4.47 -12.21
N ILE A 535 9.52 5.35 -12.78
CA ILE A 535 9.72 5.41 -14.24
C ILE A 535 10.29 4.07 -14.75
N GLU A 536 11.28 3.51 -14.06
CA GLU A 536 11.83 2.20 -14.41
C GLU A 536 10.77 1.09 -14.33
N HIS A 537 9.99 1.05 -13.25
CA HIS A 537 8.92 0.07 -13.07
C HIS A 537 7.87 0.18 -14.17
N ALA A 538 7.50 1.40 -14.55
CA ALA A 538 6.58 1.66 -15.66
C ALA A 538 7.15 1.17 -16.99
N MET A 539 8.43 1.39 -17.29
CA MET A 539 9.06 0.84 -18.50
C MET A 539 9.03 -0.69 -18.51
N GLY A 540 9.32 -1.34 -17.37
CA GLY A 540 9.23 -2.80 -17.21
C GLY A 540 7.82 -3.39 -17.39
N ARG A 541 6.80 -2.53 -17.48
CA ARG A 541 5.39 -2.88 -17.71
C ARG A 541 4.89 -2.53 -19.11
N ASN A 542 5.74 -2.03 -20.00
CA ASN A 542 5.36 -1.67 -21.37
C ASN A 542 4.64 -2.81 -22.09
N ASP A 543 5.17 -4.03 -22.03
CA ASP A 543 4.56 -5.24 -22.61
C ASP A 543 3.77 -6.09 -21.58
N ALA A 544 3.33 -5.53 -20.45
CA ALA A 544 2.70 -6.32 -19.39
C ALA A 544 1.30 -5.83 -19.03
N LEU A 545 0.35 -6.77 -19.09
CA LEU A 545 -0.94 -6.71 -18.42
C LEU A 545 -0.81 -7.39 -17.07
N VAL A 546 -1.06 -6.65 -15.97
CA VAL A 546 -0.87 -7.16 -14.61
C VAL A 546 -2.09 -6.82 -13.78
N ASP A 547 -2.63 -7.80 -13.09
CA ASP A 547 -3.68 -7.66 -12.09
C ASP A 547 -3.42 -8.61 -10.90
N ALA A 548 -4.34 -8.65 -9.94
CA ALA A 548 -4.27 -9.57 -8.80
C ALA A 548 -4.20 -11.08 -9.18
N ARG A 549 -4.54 -11.46 -10.42
CA ARG A 549 -4.52 -12.86 -10.90
C ARG A 549 -3.22 -13.24 -11.59
N GLY A 550 -2.38 -12.27 -11.94
CA GLY A 550 -1.05 -12.53 -12.47
C GLY A 550 -0.60 -11.55 -13.55
N ARG A 551 0.42 -11.97 -14.30
CA ARG A 551 1.06 -11.18 -15.36
C ARG A 551 0.88 -11.88 -16.72
N GLN A 552 0.61 -11.09 -17.75
CA GLN A 552 0.48 -11.54 -19.13
C GLN A 552 1.17 -10.57 -20.09
N SER A 553 1.72 -11.07 -21.21
CA SER A 553 2.28 -10.23 -22.28
C SER A 553 1.16 -9.54 -23.06
N LEU A 554 1.31 -8.23 -23.26
CA LEU A 554 0.38 -7.39 -24.01
C LEU A 554 0.46 -7.69 -25.51
N SER A 555 1.67 -7.72 -26.07
CA SER A 555 1.92 -8.01 -27.48
C SER A 555 1.41 -9.38 -27.89
N ALA A 556 1.60 -10.40 -27.03
CA ALA A 556 1.01 -11.73 -27.25
C ALA A 556 -0.53 -11.68 -27.24
N ALA A 557 -1.14 -10.95 -26.30
CA ALA A 557 -2.59 -10.79 -26.22
C ALA A 557 -3.16 -10.07 -27.44
N VAL A 558 -2.48 -9.05 -27.95
CA VAL A 558 -2.86 -8.30 -29.16
C VAL A 558 -2.76 -9.20 -30.39
N ALA A 559 -1.65 -9.91 -30.58
CA ALA A 559 -1.47 -10.80 -31.72
C ALA A 559 -2.54 -11.89 -31.77
N GLU A 560 -2.88 -12.45 -30.61
CA GLU A 560 -3.96 -13.42 -30.48
C GLU A 560 -5.34 -12.82 -30.81
N ALA A 561 -5.64 -11.63 -30.28
CA ALA A 561 -6.90 -10.93 -30.54
C ALA A 561 -7.07 -10.56 -32.02
N VAL A 562 -6.02 -10.03 -32.65
CA VAL A 562 -6.00 -9.71 -34.08
C VAL A 562 -6.22 -10.96 -34.93
N ALA A 563 -5.56 -12.07 -34.60
CA ALA A 563 -5.73 -13.34 -35.31
C ALA A 563 -7.16 -13.89 -35.16
N ALA A 564 -7.80 -13.69 -34.00
CA ALA A 564 -9.19 -14.09 -33.80
C ALA A 564 -10.16 -13.25 -34.64
N VAL A 565 -9.98 -11.92 -34.65
CA VAL A 565 -10.79 -11.00 -35.48
C VAL A 565 -10.66 -11.33 -36.97
N ALA A 566 -9.45 -11.63 -37.43
CA ALA A 566 -9.21 -11.97 -38.85
C ALA A 566 -9.83 -13.31 -39.27
N ARG A 567 -10.00 -14.27 -38.35
CA ARG A 567 -10.63 -15.58 -38.62
C ARG A 567 -12.14 -15.57 -38.48
N ALA A 568 -12.69 -14.56 -37.79
CA ALA A 568 -14.12 -14.46 -37.59
C ALA A 568 -14.81 -14.26 -38.95
N PRO A 569 -15.95 -14.93 -39.22
CA PRO A 569 -16.67 -14.78 -40.48
C PRO A 569 -16.97 -13.29 -40.73
N GLY A 570 -16.80 -12.85 -41.99
CA GLY A 570 -16.95 -11.45 -42.38
C GLY A 570 -18.29 -10.89 -41.91
N GLY A 571 -18.27 -9.71 -41.31
CA GLY A 571 -19.48 -9.04 -40.84
C GLY A 571 -20.47 -8.93 -41.99
N ALA A 572 -21.62 -9.61 -41.88
CA ALA A 572 -22.62 -9.59 -42.93
C ALA A 572 -23.00 -8.14 -43.25
N GLU A 573 -22.77 -7.70 -44.49
CA GLU A 573 -23.50 -6.58 -45.07
C GLU A 573 -25.00 -6.90 -44.95
N GLY A 574 -25.66 -6.39 -43.90
CA GLY A 574 -27.08 -6.63 -43.62
C GLY A 574 -27.42 -7.44 -42.35
N GLY A 575 -26.47 -7.77 -41.48
CA GLY A 575 -26.71 -8.59 -40.28
C GLY A 575 -27.17 -7.85 -39.02
N THR A 576 -28.24 -7.05 -39.07
CA THR A 576 -28.90 -6.51 -37.86
C THR A 576 -29.70 -7.61 -37.15
N GLY A 577 -29.02 -8.55 -36.48
CA GLY A 577 -29.58 -9.15 -35.29
C GLY A 577 -29.57 -8.07 -34.20
N ALA A 578 -30.73 -7.76 -33.60
CA ALA A 578 -30.81 -6.77 -32.53
C ALA A 578 -29.90 -7.20 -31.36
N ARG A 579 -28.70 -6.62 -31.27
CA ARG A 579 -27.81 -6.85 -30.13
C ARG A 579 -28.54 -6.46 -28.84
N PRO A 580 -28.32 -7.18 -27.73
CA PRO A 580 -28.88 -6.79 -26.44
C PRO A 580 -28.53 -5.34 -26.12
N VAL A 581 -29.48 -4.61 -25.55
CA VAL A 581 -29.26 -3.24 -25.07
C VAL A 581 -28.26 -3.22 -23.91
N ASP A 582 -28.10 -4.35 -23.21
CA ASP A 582 -27.12 -4.56 -22.14
C ASP A 582 -25.69 -4.71 -22.70
N PRO A 583 -24.76 -3.78 -22.40
CA PRO A 583 -23.40 -3.80 -22.95
C PRO A 583 -22.60 -5.07 -22.58
N GLY A 584 -22.83 -5.64 -21.40
CA GLY A 584 -22.16 -6.86 -20.94
C GLY A 584 -22.54 -8.10 -21.73
N ARG A 585 -23.83 -8.27 -22.03
CA ARG A 585 -24.33 -9.35 -22.89
C ARG A 585 -23.91 -9.15 -24.34
N ALA A 586 -23.98 -7.92 -24.84
CA ALA A 586 -23.51 -7.58 -26.18
C ALA A 586 -22.02 -7.91 -26.35
N ALA A 587 -21.18 -7.57 -25.37
CA ALA A 587 -19.76 -7.95 -25.37
C ALA A 587 -19.54 -9.47 -25.28
N ALA A 588 -20.32 -10.18 -24.46
CA ALA A 588 -20.20 -11.64 -24.31
C ALA A 588 -20.66 -12.41 -25.57
N GLU A 589 -21.69 -11.93 -26.26
CA GLU A 589 -22.12 -12.45 -27.56
C GLU A 589 -21.08 -12.19 -28.64
N LEU A 590 -20.58 -10.95 -28.68
CA LEU A 590 -19.53 -10.54 -29.61
C LEU A 590 -18.26 -11.38 -29.44
N LEU A 591 -17.84 -11.64 -28.21
CA LEU A 591 -16.66 -12.47 -27.95
C LEU A 591 -16.90 -13.93 -28.31
N ARG A 592 -18.11 -14.47 -28.16
CA ARG A 592 -18.41 -15.83 -28.66
C ARG A 592 -18.33 -15.88 -30.19
N GLU A 593 -18.81 -14.84 -30.86
CA GLU A 593 -18.81 -14.74 -32.33
C GLU A 593 -17.40 -14.55 -32.91
N ILE A 594 -16.60 -13.65 -32.33
CA ILE A 594 -15.24 -13.33 -32.80
C ILE A 594 -14.23 -14.38 -32.36
N ALA A 595 -14.29 -14.80 -31.10
CA ALA A 595 -13.21 -15.57 -30.51
C ALA A 595 -13.43 -17.08 -30.59
N GLY A 596 -14.68 -17.58 -30.61
CA GLY A 596 -14.95 -19.00 -30.36
C GLY A 596 -14.11 -19.52 -29.18
N ASP A 597 -13.36 -20.61 -29.38
CA ASP A 597 -12.32 -21.11 -28.46
C ASP A 597 -10.91 -20.54 -28.72
N GLY A 598 -10.70 -19.77 -29.80
CA GLY A 598 -9.39 -19.33 -30.30
C GLY A 598 -8.75 -18.07 -29.70
N ALA A 599 -9.43 -17.30 -28.84
CA ALA A 599 -8.87 -16.10 -28.18
C ALA A 599 -8.94 -16.12 -26.63
N PRO A 600 -8.21 -17.03 -25.94
CA PRO A 600 -8.18 -17.12 -24.48
C PRO A 600 -7.82 -15.82 -23.75
N SER A 601 -6.97 -14.97 -24.31
CA SER A 601 -6.51 -13.70 -23.72
C SER A 601 -7.63 -12.66 -23.62
N VAL A 602 -8.44 -12.53 -24.68
CA VAL A 602 -9.59 -11.61 -24.69
C VAL A 602 -10.71 -12.13 -23.78
N ARG A 603 -10.95 -13.45 -23.79
CA ARG A 603 -11.91 -14.07 -22.85
C ARG A 603 -11.48 -13.91 -21.39
N ARG A 604 -10.20 -14.08 -21.09
CA ARG A 604 -9.63 -13.87 -19.75
C ARG A 604 -9.87 -12.45 -19.25
N LEU A 605 -9.82 -11.47 -20.14
CA LEU A 605 -10.00 -10.06 -19.81
C LEU A 605 -11.47 -9.70 -19.50
N VAL A 606 -12.43 -10.19 -20.28
CA VAL A 606 -13.84 -10.02 -19.91
C VAL A 606 -14.22 -10.85 -18.68
N ALA A 607 -13.65 -12.04 -18.53
CA ALA A 607 -13.79 -12.84 -17.31
C ALA A 607 -13.16 -12.15 -16.10
N SER A 608 -12.08 -11.36 -16.26
CA SER A 608 -11.48 -10.61 -15.16
C SER A 608 -12.37 -9.45 -14.73
N ILE A 609 -12.93 -8.67 -15.68
CA ILE A 609 -13.89 -7.61 -15.38
C ILE A 609 -15.15 -8.16 -14.71
N ASN A 610 -15.77 -9.21 -15.28
CA ASN A 610 -17.02 -9.76 -14.72
C ASN A 610 -16.82 -10.32 -13.32
N ALA A 611 -15.74 -11.07 -13.08
CA ALA A 611 -15.49 -11.59 -11.76
C ALA A 611 -15.04 -10.50 -10.76
N ALA A 612 -14.41 -9.41 -11.22
CA ALA A 612 -14.18 -8.22 -10.39
C ALA A 612 -15.50 -7.52 -10.01
N ARG A 613 -16.45 -7.37 -10.94
CA ARG A 613 -17.81 -6.84 -10.64
C ARG A 613 -18.54 -7.71 -9.60
N GLN A 614 -18.47 -9.04 -9.75
CA GLN A 614 -19.07 -9.95 -8.76
C GLN A 614 -18.39 -9.87 -7.39
N ALA A 615 -17.06 -9.76 -7.35
CA ALA A 615 -16.32 -9.56 -6.11
C ALA A 615 -16.69 -8.23 -5.45
N LEU A 616 -16.76 -7.14 -6.23
CA LEU A 616 -17.19 -5.83 -5.78
C LEU A 616 -18.60 -5.87 -5.17
N GLY A 617 -19.57 -6.52 -5.82
CA GLY A 617 -20.93 -6.68 -5.28
C GLY A 617 -20.95 -7.36 -3.91
N ARG A 618 -20.23 -8.48 -3.76
CA ARG A 618 -20.08 -9.17 -2.46
C ARG A 618 -19.39 -8.30 -1.41
N ARG A 619 -18.33 -7.58 -1.79
CA ARG A 619 -17.60 -6.69 -0.88
C ARG A 619 -18.44 -5.48 -0.46
N ARG A 620 -19.23 -4.89 -1.36
CA ARG A 620 -20.18 -3.82 -1.05
C ARG A 620 -21.23 -4.28 -0.05
N GLN A 621 -21.79 -5.47 -0.24
CA GLN A 621 -22.74 -6.05 0.71
C GLN A 621 -22.11 -6.22 2.11
N ARG A 622 -20.89 -6.77 2.15
CA ARG A 622 -20.14 -6.91 3.41
C ARG A 622 -19.80 -5.57 4.05
N ALA A 623 -19.31 -4.60 3.27
CA ALA A 623 -19.00 -3.27 3.75
C ALA A 623 -20.24 -2.54 4.26
N ALA A 624 -21.40 -2.69 3.62
CA ALA A 624 -22.66 -2.14 4.11
C ALA A 624 -23.03 -2.75 5.48
N ALA A 625 -22.82 -4.06 5.67
CA ALA A 625 -23.05 -4.71 6.96
C ALA A 625 -22.03 -4.26 8.03
N ASP A 626 -20.75 -4.21 7.69
CA ASP A 626 -19.68 -3.76 8.59
C ASP A 626 -19.89 -2.31 9.01
N ILE A 627 -20.19 -1.42 8.06
CA ILE A 627 -20.51 -0.02 8.33
C ILE A 627 -21.77 0.10 9.19
N ALA A 628 -22.84 -0.65 8.88
CA ALA A 628 -24.05 -0.67 9.72
C ALA A 628 -23.74 -1.09 11.16
N ALA A 629 -22.82 -2.04 11.36
CA ALA A 629 -22.37 -2.47 12.67
C ALA A 629 -21.58 -1.37 13.43
N LEU A 630 -20.84 -0.50 12.73
CA LEU A 630 -20.20 0.66 13.37
C LEU A 630 -21.24 1.58 14.02
N TYR A 631 -22.42 1.73 13.42
CA TYR A 631 -23.51 2.56 13.96
C TYR A 631 -24.36 1.88 15.04
N ALA A 632 -24.15 0.58 15.32
CA ALA A 632 -24.91 -0.18 16.30
C ALA A 632 -24.95 0.41 17.72
N PRO A 633 -23.93 1.16 18.21
CA PRO A 633 -23.99 1.83 19.51
C PRO A 633 -25.10 2.89 19.65
N TYR A 634 -25.73 3.31 18.56
CA TYR A 634 -26.77 4.35 18.54
C TYR A 634 -28.12 3.81 18.06
N ALA A 635 -29.20 4.12 18.78
CA ALA A 635 -30.56 3.74 18.36
C ALA A 635 -31.00 4.48 17.09
N ALA A 636 -32.00 3.96 16.34
CA ALA A 636 -32.40 4.53 15.04
C ALA A 636 -33.04 5.93 15.14
N ASP A 637 -33.72 6.22 16.23
CA ASP A 637 -34.22 7.55 16.62
C ASP A 637 -33.09 8.47 17.10
N GLU A 638 -32.14 7.96 17.90
CA GLU A 638 -30.95 8.69 18.34
C GLU A 638 -30.10 9.16 17.13
N ARG A 639 -29.85 8.28 16.15
CA ARG A 639 -29.12 8.62 14.92
C ARG A 639 -29.77 9.74 14.11
N ARG A 640 -31.11 9.80 14.08
CA ARG A 640 -31.86 10.90 13.46
C ARG A 640 -31.72 12.20 14.26
N ALA A 641 -31.78 12.12 15.59
CA ALA A 641 -31.59 13.28 16.46
C ALA A 641 -30.16 13.85 16.39
N MET A 642 -29.14 12.99 16.20
CA MET A 642 -27.74 13.39 16.05
C MET A 642 -27.45 14.25 14.81
N GLY A 643 -28.29 14.15 13.78
CA GLY A 643 -28.22 14.99 12.57
C GLY A 643 -28.84 16.38 12.73
N VAL A 644 -29.55 16.64 13.83
CA VAL A 644 -30.14 17.96 14.09
C VAL A 644 -29.05 18.91 14.58
N ARG A 645 -28.82 20.00 13.85
CA ARG A 645 -27.89 21.05 14.27
C ARG A 645 -28.43 21.78 15.51
N ARG A 646 -27.63 21.85 16.56
CA ARG A 646 -27.95 22.58 17.80
C ARG A 646 -26.96 23.71 18.00
N PHE A 647 -27.46 24.86 18.44
CA PHE A 647 -26.62 26.02 18.72
C PHE A 647 -25.71 25.76 19.92
N LEU A 648 -24.41 26.05 19.78
CA LEU A 648 -23.41 25.90 20.82
C LEU A 648 -22.97 27.30 21.30
N PRO A 649 -23.45 27.76 22.48
CA PRO A 649 -23.22 29.14 22.92
C PRO A 649 -21.75 29.52 23.04
N GLY A 650 -20.88 28.60 23.47
CA GLY A 650 -19.43 28.83 23.57
C GLY A 650 -18.69 28.93 22.24
N LEU A 651 -19.35 28.62 21.12
CA LEU A 651 -18.78 28.62 19.77
C LEU A 651 -19.49 29.58 18.81
N GLY A 652 -20.60 30.19 19.24
CA GLY A 652 -21.39 31.12 18.41
C GLY A 652 -21.99 30.50 17.14
N ARG A 653 -22.05 29.17 17.02
CA ARG A 653 -22.53 28.47 15.82
C ARG A 653 -23.32 27.20 16.15
N SER A 654 -24.15 26.76 15.20
CA SER A 654 -24.87 25.50 15.29
C SER A 654 -24.11 24.37 14.60
N LEU A 655 -23.92 23.25 15.30
CA LEU A 655 -23.36 22.01 14.75
C LEU A 655 -24.23 20.83 15.18
N SER A 656 -24.33 19.84 14.32
CA SER A 656 -24.90 18.53 14.63
C SER A 656 -23.86 17.65 15.30
N ARG A 657 -24.29 16.58 15.97
CA ARG A 657 -23.36 15.65 16.61
C ARG A 657 -22.53 14.87 15.58
N TRP A 658 -23.09 14.61 14.39
CA TRP A 658 -22.34 14.00 13.28
C TRP A 658 -21.21 14.90 12.75
N GLU A 659 -21.44 16.21 12.68
CA GLU A 659 -20.38 17.16 12.28
C GLU A 659 -19.26 17.22 13.32
N MET A 660 -19.57 17.17 14.62
CA MET A 660 -18.57 17.10 15.69
C MET A 660 -17.71 15.82 15.59
N ILE A 661 -18.34 14.67 15.31
CA ILE A 661 -17.65 13.39 15.10
C ILE A 661 -16.73 13.47 13.86
N ALA A 662 -17.19 14.08 12.76
CA ALA A 662 -16.38 14.27 11.56
C ALA A 662 -15.16 15.19 11.83
N ILE A 663 -15.31 16.23 12.65
CA ILE A 663 -14.19 17.08 13.10
C ILE A 663 -13.17 16.24 13.88
N ALA A 664 -13.63 15.38 14.80
CA ALA A 664 -12.76 14.51 15.58
C ALA A 664 -12.00 13.48 14.72
N LEU A 665 -12.67 12.89 13.71
CA LEU A 665 -12.06 11.98 12.75
C LEU A 665 -10.93 12.65 11.95
N ASN A 666 -11.13 13.90 11.51
CA ASN A 666 -10.12 14.69 10.80
C ASN A 666 -8.98 15.17 11.72
N ALA A 667 -9.28 15.50 12.97
CA ALA A 667 -8.28 15.94 13.95
C ALA A 667 -7.28 14.84 14.35
N GLY A 668 -7.67 13.56 14.19
CA GLY A 668 -6.83 12.40 14.54
C GLY A 668 -5.76 12.02 13.51
N ASN A 669 -5.52 12.83 12.47
CA ASN A 669 -4.38 12.67 11.57
C ASN A 669 -3.80 14.02 11.13
N GLU A 670 -2.53 14.02 10.71
CA GLU A 670 -1.79 15.25 10.37
C GLU A 670 -2.41 16.05 9.22
N ALA A 671 -2.89 15.38 8.17
CA ALA A 671 -3.45 16.05 6.99
C ALA A 671 -4.81 16.72 7.27
N GLY A 672 -5.69 16.06 8.03
CA GLY A 672 -6.96 16.62 8.47
C GLY A 672 -6.77 17.73 9.51
N HIS A 673 -5.86 17.53 10.47
CA HIS A 673 -5.51 18.56 11.45
C HIS A 673 -4.97 19.83 10.80
N ALA A 674 -4.07 19.72 9.82
CA ALA A 674 -3.53 20.88 9.10
C ALA A 674 -4.64 21.70 8.41
N ARG A 675 -5.64 21.04 7.82
CA ARG A 675 -6.79 21.72 7.20
C ARG A 675 -7.76 22.35 8.19
N LEU A 676 -7.99 21.68 9.32
CA LEU A 676 -8.76 22.26 10.43
C LEU A 676 -8.05 23.52 10.96
N ALA A 677 -6.73 23.47 11.14
CA ALA A 677 -5.92 24.60 11.57
C ALA A 677 -5.86 25.72 10.51
N GLY A 678 -5.91 25.38 9.22
CA GLY A 678 -6.01 26.32 8.11
C GLY A 678 -7.38 26.97 7.95
N GLY A 679 -8.38 26.60 8.74
CA GLY A 679 -9.71 27.19 8.72
C GLY A 679 -10.64 26.70 7.60
N GLU A 680 -10.29 25.64 6.86
CA GLU A 680 -11.09 25.12 5.73
C GLU A 680 -12.51 24.65 6.15
N ALA A 681 -12.69 24.27 7.42
CA ALA A 681 -13.99 23.91 7.98
C ALA A 681 -14.85 25.13 8.40
N GLY A 682 -14.38 26.35 8.11
CA GLY A 682 -14.94 27.59 8.65
C GLY A 682 -14.87 27.67 10.17
N LEU A 683 -13.85 27.03 10.78
CA LEU A 683 -13.61 26.96 12.23
C LEU A 683 -12.29 27.64 12.55
N ALA A 684 -12.27 28.44 13.62
CA ALA A 684 -11.02 28.91 14.21
C ALA A 684 -10.29 27.74 14.89
N PRO A 685 -8.94 27.66 14.85
CA PRO A 685 -8.19 26.57 15.48
C PRO A 685 -8.54 26.36 16.96
N GLU A 686 -8.83 27.44 17.68
CA GLU A 686 -9.19 27.47 19.10
C GLU A 686 -10.58 26.87 19.38
N ALA A 687 -11.44 26.78 18.36
CA ALA A 687 -12.77 26.20 18.46
C ALA A 687 -12.75 24.67 18.43
N VAL A 688 -11.67 24.03 17.96
CA VAL A 688 -11.60 22.57 17.82
C VAL A 688 -11.56 21.85 19.18
N PRO A 689 -10.68 22.20 20.15
CA PRO A 689 -10.64 21.53 21.46
C PRO A 689 -11.99 21.47 22.21
N PRO A 690 -12.78 22.57 22.34
CA PRO A 690 -14.07 22.50 23.03
C PRO A 690 -15.11 21.64 22.28
N ILE A 691 -15.04 21.54 20.96
CA ILE A 691 -15.89 20.62 20.18
C ILE A 691 -15.57 19.17 20.54
N LEU A 692 -14.28 18.82 20.61
CA LEU A 692 -13.85 17.47 20.97
C LEU A 692 -14.21 17.11 22.42
N ALA A 693 -14.20 18.09 23.32
CA ALA A 693 -14.61 17.91 24.71
C ALA A 693 -16.13 17.72 24.89
N ALA A 694 -16.96 18.22 23.96
CA ALA A 694 -18.41 18.09 24.00
C ALA A 694 -18.95 16.70 23.58
N LEU A 695 -18.08 15.88 22.99
CA LEU A 695 -18.37 14.47 22.65
C LEU A 695 -18.27 13.58 23.90
N ASP A 696 -18.83 12.38 23.85
CA ASP A 696 -18.81 11.40 24.95
C ASP A 696 -17.97 10.15 24.64
N GLY A 697 -17.88 9.24 25.62
CA GLY A 697 -17.12 8.00 25.47
C GLY A 697 -17.66 7.02 24.42
N ARG A 698 -18.95 7.09 24.04
CA ARG A 698 -19.51 6.28 22.93
C ARG A 698 -19.06 6.84 21.59
N ASP A 699 -19.04 8.18 21.46
CA ASP A 699 -18.50 8.85 20.27
C ASP A 699 -17.01 8.51 20.08
N ALA A 700 -16.22 8.55 21.16
CA ALA A 700 -14.80 8.21 21.12
C ALA A 700 -14.55 6.77 20.63
N ARG A 701 -15.38 5.80 21.06
CA ARG A 701 -15.31 4.41 20.57
C ARG A 701 -15.71 4.28 19.11
N PHE A 702 -16.76 4.99 18.69
CA PHE A 702 -17.18 5.02 17.29
C PHE A 702 -16.06 5.57 16.39
N ILE A 703 -15.43 6.68 16.79
CA ILE A 703 -14.32 7.30 16.06
C ILE A 703 -13.14 6.33 15.93
N ALA A 704 -12.75 5.67 17.02
CA ALA A 704 -11.69 4.66 17.00
C ALA A 704 -12.04 3.48 16.06
N ALA A 705 -13.28 2.99 16.12
CA ALA A 705 -13.73 1.89 15.27
C ALA A 705 -13.75 2.25 13.77
N VAL A 706 -14.09 3.50 13.42
CA VAL A 706 -14.01 3.98 12.03
C VAL A 706 -12.55 4.00 11.55
N TRP A 707 -11.61 4.48 12.36
CA TRP A 707 -10.19 4.43 12.02
C TRP A 707 -9.67 2.99 11.87
N ASP A 708 -10.02 2.09 12.79
CA ASP A 708 -9.62 0.68 12.73
C ASP A 708 -10.19 -0.02 11.47
N TYR A 709 -11.44 0.29 11.11
CA TYR A 709 -12.06 -0.21 9.89
C TYR A 709 -11.32 0.25 8.63
N LEU A 710 -10.95 1.53 8.56
CA LEU A 710 -10.18 2.09 7.44
C LEU A 710 -8.74 1.54 7.39
N GLU A 711 -8.10 1.35 8.54
CA GLU A 711 -6.77 0.74 8.66
C GLU A 711 -6.75 -0.70 8.10
N GLY A 712 -7.87 -1.42 8.20
CA GLY A 712 -8.03 -2.76 7.62
C GLY A 712 -7.74 -2.84 6.12
N PHE A 713 -7.96 -1.76 5.36
CA PHE A 713 -7.70 -1.71 3.92
C PHE A 713 -6.24 -1.40 3.55
N ARG A 714 -5.41 -0.97 4.53
CA ARG A 714 -4.04 -0.49 4.29
C ARG A 714 -3.15 -1.49 3.55
N GLY A 715 -3.26 -2.77 3.92
CA GLY A 715 -2.51 -3.85 3.29
C GLY A 715 -2.89 -4.08 1.83
N GLU A 716 -4.18 -4.06 1.52
CA GLU A 716 -4.69 -4.24 0.15
C GLU A 716 -4.29 -3.07 -0.76
N ILE A 717 -4.44 -1.84 -0.27
CA ILE A 717 -4.03 -0.62 -0.98
C ILE A 717 -2.52 -0.67 -1.28
N ALA A 718 -1.69 -1.00 -0.28
CA ALA A 718 -0.24 -1.09 -0.46
C ALA A 718 0.16 -2.18 -1.46
N ALA A 719 -0.49 -3.34 -1.42
CA ALA A 719 -0.22 -4.44 -2.34
C ALA A 719 -0.56 -4.07 -3.80
N ARG A 720 -1.69 -3.40 -4.00
CA ARG A 720 -2.15 -2.94 -5.31
C ARG A 720 -1.27 -1.82 -5.85
N GLU A 721 -0.92 -0.83 -5.02
CA GLU A 721 -0.03 0.26 -5.41
C GLU A 721 1.34 -0.26 -5.83
N ARG A 722 1.92 -1.19 -5.07
CA ARG A 722 3.21 -1.82 -5.42
C ARG A 722 3.17 -2.52 -6.78
N ARG A 723 2.06 -3.15 -7.15
CA ARG A 723 1.92 -3.75 -8.48
C ARG A 723 1.89 -2.69 -9.58
N ALA A 724 1.19 -1.59 -9.37
CA ALA A 724 0.99 -0.55 -10.38
C ALA A 724 2.19 0.38 -10.54
N THR A 725 2.71 0.94 -9.45
CA THR A 725 3.73 2.00 -9.46
C THR A 725 5.11 1.53 -9.00
N GLY A 726 5.22 0.33 -8.42
CA GLY A 726 6.46 -0.23 -7.90
C GLY A 726 6.77 0.18 -6.46
N GLY A 727 6.11 1.24 -5.96
CA GLY A 727 6.25 1.78 -4.61
C GLY A 727 5.05 1.47 -3.70
N THR A 728 5.11 1.94 -2.46
CA THR A 728 3.94 1.94 -1.55
C THR A 728 3.43 3.36 -1.38
N PRO A 729 2.13 3.55 -1.08
CA PRO A 729 1.58 4.87 -0.81
C PRO A 729 2.26 5.49 0.41
N ALA A 730 2.43 6.81 0.39
CA ALA A 730 2.73 7.57 1.59
C ALA A 730 1.45 7.68 2.44
N TRP A 731 1.55 7.26 3.70
CA TRP A 731 0.43 7.26 4.65
C TRP A 731 0.47 8.54 5.50
N VAL A 732 -0.69 9.15 5.75
CA VAL A 732 -0.80 10.23 6.74
C VAL A 732 -0.35 9.70 8.11
N GLY A 733 0.44 10.49 8.84
CA GLY A 733 0.72 10.22 10.25
C GLY A 733 -0.55 10.32 11.11
N ALA A 734 -0.79 9.33 11.94
CA ALA A 734 -1.82 9.40 12.98
C ALA A 734 -1.41 10.45 14.03
N ARG A 735 -2.38 11.19 14.54
CA ARG A 735 -2.16 12.24 15.54
C ARG A 735 -2.98 11.94 16.79
N PRO A 736 -2.35 11.79 17.97
CA PRO A 736 -3.09 11.58 19.22
C PRO A 736 -4.06 12.73 19.49
N VAL A 737 -5.30 12.39 19.86
CA VAL A 737 -6.37 13.35 20.13
C VAL A 737 -7.19 12.90 21.33
N THR A 738 -7.67 13.85 22.13
CA THR A 738 -8.56 13.58 23.26
C THR A 738 -9.99 13.93 22.89
N VAL A 739 -10.90 12.96 22.98
CA VAL A 739 -12.32 13.11 22.63
C VAL A 739 -13.16 12.72 23.84
N GLY A 740 -13.99 13.63 24.35
CA GLY A 740 -14.84 13.37 25.52
C GLY A 740 -14.07 12.89 26.76
N GLY A 741 -12.83 13.36 26.95
CA GLY A 741 -11.94 12.93 28.03
C GLY A 741 -11.20 11.61 27.78
N VAL A 742 -11.44 10.93 26.66
CA VAL A 742 -10.75 9.69 26.26
C VAL A 742 -9.58 10.01 25.33
N ALA A 743 -8.37 9.59 25.69
CA ALA A 743 -7.19 9.72 24.83
C ALA A 743 -7.19 8.64 23.74
N LEU A 744 -7.24 9.06 22.48
CA LEU A 744 -7.19 8.20 21.30
C LEU A 744 -5.85 8.39 20.56
N LYS A 745 -5.39 7.32 19.90
CA LYS A 745 -4.13 7.33 19.14
C LYS A 745 -4.20 8.16 17.85
N GLY A 746 -5.41 8.43 17.36
CA GLY A 746 -5.62 8.95 16.00
C GLY A 746 -5.62 7.83 14.96
N GLY A 747 -5.96 8.16 13.72
CA GLY A 747 -6.03 7.21 12.62
C GLY A 747 -6.35 7.85 11.28
N PHE A 748 -6.19 7.08 10.22
CA PHE A 748 -6.41 7.56 8.86
C PHE A 748 -7.88 7.89 8.62
N TYR A 749 -8.15 9.10 8.11
CA TYR A 749 -9.47 9.51 7.62
C TYR A 749 -9.31 10.29 6.30
N PRO A 750 -10.09 9.96 5.26
CA PRO A 750 -9.96 10.56 3.93
C PRO A 750 -10.50 11.99 3.87
N LEU A 751 -9.89 12.80 3.02
CA LEU A 751 -10.41 14.11 2.62
C LEU A 751 -11.40 13.95 1.45
N ALA A 752 -12.35 14.88 1.31
CA ALA A 752 -13.35 14.79 0.24
C ALA A 752 -12.74 15.16 -1.11
N GLY A 753 -12.68 14.20 -2.04
CA GLY A 753 -12.18 14.44 -3.40
C GLY A 753 -13.27 14.98 -4.32
N ALA A 754 -12.96 16.04 -5.07
CA ALA A 754 -13.78 16.49 -6.19
C ALA A 754 -13.36 15.73 -7.47
N GLY A 755 -14.29 15.00 -8.10
CA GLY A 755 -14.02 14.39 -9.42
C GLY A 755 -15.07 13.37 -9.86
N ASP A 756 -15.26 13.27 -11.17
CA ASP A 756 -16.08 12.24 -11.82
C ASP A 756 -15.47 10.85 -11.60
N LEU A 757 -16.14 10.03 -10.79
CA LEU A 757 -15.70 8.68 -10.42
C LEU A 757 -15.61 7.76 -11.63
N ALA A 758 -16.55 7.83 -12.58
CA ALA A 758 -16.52 7.00 -13.78
C ALA A 758 -15.33 7.36 -14.67
N ALA A 759 -15.02 8.66 -14.80
CA ALA A 759 -13.81 9.10 -15.50
C ALA A 759 -12.54 8.70 -14.77
N ALA A 760 -12.53 8.74 -13.43
CA ALA A 760 -11.39 8.34 -12.62
C ALA A 760 -11.10 6.84 -12.74
N VAL A 761 -12.12 5.99 -12.58
CA VAL A 761 -12.03 4.54 -12.74
C VAL A 761 -11.59 4.16 -14.16
N ARG A 762 -12.13 4.80 -15.21
CA ARG A 762 -11.71 4.57 -16.61
C ARG A 762 -10.24 4.86 -16.86
N ALA A 763 -9.74 5.96 -16.34
CA ALA A 763 -8.34 6.34 -16.49
C ALA A 763 -7.41 5.54 -15.56
N GLY A 764 -7.95 4.64 -14.73
CA GLY A 764 -7.25 4.06 -13.61
C GLY A 764 -6.72 5.13 -12.63
N ARG A 765 -7.28 6.34 -12.66
CA ARG A 765 -7.00 7.38 -11.66
C ARG A 765 -7.65 6.94 -10.36
N PHE A 766 -6.84 6.33 -9.51
CA PHE A 766 -7.27 5.98 -8.16
C PHE A 766 -7.64 7.23 -7.38
N ALA A 767 -8.26 7.05 -6.21
CA ALA A 767 -8.21 8.03 -5.12
C ALA A 767 -6.76 8.32 -4.60
N LYS A 768 -5.74 8.09 -5.46
CA LYS A 768 -4.30 8.25 -5.32
C LYS A 768 -3.98 9.46 -4.46
N ALA A 769 -3.46 9.23 -3.25
CA ALA A 769 -2.67 10.14 -2.41
C ALA A 769 -3.22 11.56 -2.09
N THR A 770 -4.09 12.17 -2.89
CA THR A 770 -4.83 13.43 -2.64
C THR A 770 -5.67 13.32 -1.37
N ALA A 771 -6.21 12.11 -1.14
CA ALA A 771 -6.73 11.58 0.12
C ALA A 771 -5.87 11.79 1.38
N MET A 772 -4.55 11.58 1.21
CA MET A 772 -3.66 11.05 2.26
C MET A 772 -2.33 11.81 2.44
N THR A 773 -1.94 12.73 1.56
CA THR A 773 -0.63 13.40 1.71
C THR A 773 -0.66 14.91 1.58
N GLY A 774 -1.79 15.53 1.22
CA GLY A 774 -1.89 16.99 1.14
C GLY A 774 -0.81 17.66 0.26
N GLY A 775 -0.16 16.92 -0.64
CA GLY A 775 0.93 17.43 -1.49
C GLY A 775 0.43 17.95 -2.83
N GLY A 776 0.45 19.28 -2.99
CA GLY A 776 1.20 19.93 -4.07
C GLY A 776 0.79 19.80 -5.55
N GLY A 777 -0.50 19.87 -5.91
CA GLY A 777 -0.83 20.12 -7.33
C GLY A 777 -2.30 20.05 -7.71
N GLY A 778 -2.96 21.21 -7.85
CA GLY A 778 -4.05 21.45 -8.81
C GLY A 778 -5.44 20.81 -8.61
N ALA A 779 -5.63 19.80 -7.77
CA ALA A 779 -6.96 19.24 -7.48
C ALA A 779 -7.11 18.91 -5.98
N GLY A 780 -7.29 19.97 -5.18
CA GLY A 780 -7.45 19.88 -3.74
C GLY A 780 -8.77 19.22 -3.34
N GLY A 781 -8.69 18.11 -2.59
CA GLY A 781 -9.82 17.63 -1.83
C GLY A 781 -10.07 18.52 -0.62
N GLY A 782 -11.31 18.96 -0.44
CA GLY A 782 -11.74 19.79 0.69
C GLY A 782 -12.01 18.94 1.94
N LEU A 783 -12.06 19.59 3.10
CA LEU A 783 -12.49 18.95 4.34
C LEU A 783 -14.01 18.71 4.32
N SER A 784 -14.45 17.46 4.49
CA SER A 784 -15.88 17.15 4.67
C SER A 784 -16.22 16.95 6.14
N LEU A 785 -17.31 17.61 6.55
CA LEU A 785 -17.95 17.43 7.85
C LEU A 785 -19.14 16.47 7.80
N ASP A 786 -19.42 15.88 6.64
CA ASP A 786 -20.48 14.91 6.44
C ASP A 786 -19.91 13.48 6.43
N LEU A 787 -20.51 12.62 7.26
CA LEU A 787 -20.19 11.19 7.28
C LEU A 787 -20.58 10.47 5.99
N ALA A 788 -21.46 11.03 5.15
CA ALA A 788 -21.70 10.52 3.80
C ALA A 788 -20.40 10.43 2.98
N ALA A 789 -19.43 11.32 3.23
CA ALA A 789 -18.13 11.26 2.58
C ALA A 789 -17.32 10.01 2.96
N PHE A 790 -17.48 9.49 4.18
CA PHE A 790 -16.88 8.21 4.58
C PHE A 790 -17.50 7.04 3.80
N HIS A 791 -18.83 6.98 3.68
CA HIS A 791 -19.51 5.94 2.90
C HIS A 791 -19.12 5.99 1.43
N ALA A 792 -19.11 7.20 0.84
CA ALA A 792 -18.68 7.42 -0.54
C ALA A 792 -17.22 7.05 -0.76
N TYR A 793 -16.34 7.33 0.21
CA TYR A 793 -14.94 6.92 0.14
C TYR A 793 -14.78 5.40 0.17
N VAL A 794 -15.46 4.69 1.07
CA VAL A 794 -15.36 3.22 1.14
C VAL A 794 -15.87 2.59 -0.16
N ASP A 795 -16.98 3.07 -0.71
CA ASP A 795 -17.50 2.55 -1.99
C ASP A 795 -16.53 2.79 -3.15
N ARG A 796 -15.96 4.00 -3.21
CA ARG A 796 -14.91 4.35 -4.18
C ARG A 796 -13.68 3.49 -4.01
N LEU A 797 -13.22 3.28 -2.78
CA LEU A 797 -12.05 2.48 -2.46
C LEU A 797 -12.24 1.02 -2.90
N LEU A 798 -13.40 0.43 -2.62
CA LEU A 798 -13.72 -0.93 -3.06
C LEU A 798 -13.75 -1.04 -4.59
N SER A 799 -14.35 -0.05 -5.25
CA SER A 799 -14.38 0.04 -6.71
C SER A 799 -12.96 0.12 -7.29
N ASP A 800 -12.10 0.95 -6.70
CA ASP A 800 -10.70 1.09 -7.09
C ASP A 800 -9.92 -0.22 -6.86
N LEU A 801 -10.09 -0.90 -5.71
CA LEU A 801 -9.38 -2.13 -5.40
C LEU A 801 -9.75 -3.29 -6.33
N GLU A 802 -11.02 -3.39 -6.74
CA GLU A 802 -11.51 -4.50 -7.56
C GLU A 802 -11.43 -4.23 -9.06
N LEU A 803 -11.84 -3.05 -9.52
CA LEU A 803 -12.06 -2.78 -10.95
C LEU A 803 -10.87 -2.11 -11.64
N SER A 804 -10.01 -1.41 -10.91
CA SER A 804 -9.02 -0.55 -11.56
C SER A 804 -7.97 -1.28 -12.40
N GLU A 805 -7.42 -2.40 -11.91
CA GLU A 805 -6.43 -3.19 -12.68
C GLU A 805 -7.07 -3.89 -13.89
N PRO A 806 -8.22 -4.60 -13.76
CA PRO A 806 -8.91 -5.19 -14.91
C PRO A 806 -9.32 -4.18 -15.98
N LEU A 807 -9.88 -3.03 -15.59
CA LEU A 807 -10.34 -2.01 -16.54
C LEU A 807 -9.15 -1.30 -17.22
N ALA A 808 -8.07 -1.01 -16.48
CA ALA A 808 -6.86 -0.45 -17.09
C ALA A 808 -6.24 -1.44 -18.09
N ASN A 809 -6.16 -2.74 -17.76
CA ASN A 809 -5.68 -3.76 -18.68
C ASN A 809 -6.56 -3.88 -19.94
N ALA A 810 -7.88 -3.77 -19.78
CA ALA A 810 -8.85 -3.77 -20.87
C ALA A 810 -8.69 -2.57 -21.80
N GLY A 811 -8.61 -1.37 -21.23
CA GLY A 811 -8.35 -0.13 -21.98
C GLY A 811 -7.03 -0.19 -22.73
N ARG A 812 -5.97 -0.73 -22.11
CA ARG A 812 -4.66 -0.92 -22.75
C ARG A 812 -4.70 -1.89 -23.93
N LEU A 813 -5.50 -2.95 -23.88
CA LEU A 813 -5.62 -3.91 -24.97
C LEU A 813 -6.43 -3.33 -26.15
N ILE A 814 -7.61 -2.78 -25.87
CA ILE A 814 -8.51 -2.20 -26.88
C ILE A 814 -7.95 -0.91 -27.49
N GLY A 815 -7.08 -0.21 -26.75
CA GLY A 815 -6.37 0.96 -27.22
C GLY A 815 -5.30 0.69 -28.28
N GLN A 816 -4.93 -0.57 -28.54
CA GLN A 816 -3.81 -0.90 -29.43
C GLN A 816 -4.14 -0.64 -30.91
N PRO A 817 -3.30 0.11 -31.64
CA PRO A 817 -3.55 0.43 -33.05
C PRO A 817 -3.79 -0.82 -33.91
N ALA A 818 -2.93 -1.84 -33.76
CA ALA A 818 -3.06 -3.09 -34.53
C ALA A 818 -4.40 -3.80 -34.34
N LEU A 819 -4.98 -3.74 -33.13
CA LEU A 819 -6.30 -4.31 -32.87
C LEU A 819 -7.40 -3.46 -33.49
N ARG A 820 -7.31 -2.12 -33.36
CA ARG A 820 -8.27 -1.20 -33.99
C ARG A 820 -8.29 -1.35 -35.51
N ASP A 821 -7.12 -1.45 -36.13
CA ASP A 821 -6.99 -1.63 -37.57
C ASP A 821 -7.57 -2.97 -38.03
N ALA A 822 -7.41 -4.05 -37.24
CA ALA A 822 -8.01 -5.34 -37.52
C ALA A 822 -9.55 -5.31 -37.51
N PHE A 823 -10.15 -4.61 -36.53
CA PHE A 823 -11.60 -4.41 -36.47
C PHE A 823 -12.12 -3.51 -37.61
N ALA A 824 -11.38 -2.46 -37.94
CA ALA A 824 -11.75 -1.54 -39.02
C ALA A 824 -11.65 -2.20 -40.41
N GLY A 825 -10.53 -2.89 -40.69
CA GLY A 825 -10.29 -3.58 -41.96
C GLY A 825 -11.25 -4.74 -42.22
N GLY A 826 -11.86 -5.31 -41.18
CA GLY A 826 -12.89 -6.35 -41.27
C GLY A 826 -14.34 -5.84 -41.39
N GLY A 827 -14.57 -4.52 -41.45
CA GLY A 827 -15.93 -3.94 -41.48
C GLY A 827 -16.69 -4.01 -40.14
N ARG A 828 -15.98 -4.18 -39.02
CA ARG A 828 -16.53 -4.45 -37.68
C ARG A 828 -16.30 -3.31 -36.69
N ALA A 829 -16.24 -2.06 -37.16
CA ALA A 829 -15.96 -0.91 -36.29
C ALA A 829 -16.96 -0.77 -35.12
N GLY A 830 -18.26 -1.07 -35.34
CA GLY A 830 -19.29 -1.05 -34.29
C GLY A 830 -19.12 -2.11 -33.20
N ASP A 831 -18.30 -3.14 -33.43
CA ASP A 831 -18.00 -4.18 -32.44
C ASP A 831 -16.99 -3.68 -31.41
N LEU A 832 -16.02 -2.88 -31.87
CA LEU A 832 -15.08 -2.20 -31.00
C LEU A 832 -15.79 -1.18 -30.10
N GLU A 833 -16.77 -0.45 -30.65
CA GLU A 833 -17.63 0.46 -29.88
C GLU A 833 -18.46 -0.31 -28.83
N THR A 834 -18.92 -1.52 -29.16
CA THR A 834 -19.64 -2.38 -28.21
C THR A 834 -18.74 -2.81 -27.04
N LEU A 835 -17.48 -3.17 -27.29
CA LEU A 835 -16.52 -3.50 -26.24
C LEU A 835 -16.12 -2.29 -25.39
N ALA A 836 -15.97 -1.12 -26.02
CA ALA A 836 -15.72 0.13 -25.30
C ALA A 836 -16.91 0.50 -24.40
N ALA A 837 -18.15 0.38 -24.90
CA ALA A 837 -19.36 0.60 -24.12
C ALA A 837 -19.48 -0.36 -22.93
N PHE A 838 -19.02 -1.61 -23.06
CA PHE A 838 -18.95 -2.54 -21.92
C PHE A 838 -17.94 -2.10 -20.85
N ILE A 839 -16.76 -1.60 -21.25
CA ILE A 839 -15.77 -1.04 -20.30
C ILE A 839 -16.36 0.19 -19.61
N ASP A 840 -17.02 1.06 -20.37
CA ASP A 840 -17.66 2.27 -19.84
C ASP A 840 -18.78 1.92 -18.84
N ASP A 841 -19.62 0.92 -19.16
CA ASP A 841 -20.64 0.39 -18.25
C ASP A 841 -20.03 -0.21 -16.98
N ALA A 842 -18.98 -1.02 -17.13
CA ALA A 842 -18.28 -1.62 -16.00
C ALA A 842 -17.56 -0.59 -15.12
N ALA A 843 -17.08 0.53 -15.69
CA ALA A 843 -16.43 1.62 -14.97
C ALA A 843 -17.42 2.58 -14.32
N ALA A 844 -18.59 2.81 -14.94
CA ALA A 844 -19.67 3.61 -14.37
C ALA A 844 -20.35 2.90 -13.20
N GLY A 845 -20.44 1.56 -13.26
CA GLY A 845 -21.02 0.73 -12.21
C GLY A 845 -22.48 1.07 -11.86
N ASP A 846 -22.95 0.50 -10.77
CA ASP A 846 -24.31 0.67 -10.20
C ASP A 846 -24.57 2.08 -9.60
N LEU A 847 -23.78 3.10 -9.95
CA LEU A 847 -23.77 4.43 -9.33
C LEU A 847 -24.88 5.37 -9.82
N ARG A 848 -26.07 4.85 -10.07
CA ARG A 848 -27.26 5.66 -10.38
C ARG A 848 -28.32 5.40 -9.33
N ALA A 849 -29.15 6.41 -9.05
CA ALA A 849 -30.33 6.32 -8.18
C ALA A 849 -31.28 5.13 -8.50
N GLY A 850 -31.08 4.48 -9.66
CA GLY A 850 -31.63 3.18 -10.02
C GLY A 850 -31.41 2.09 -8.98
N ASP A 851 -30.32 2.08 -8.23
CA ASP A 851 -30.02 1.02 -7.24
C ASP A 851 -31.01 0.97 -6.08
N PHE A 852 -31.53 2.13 -5.68
CA PHE A 852 -32.60 2.24 -4.68
C PHE A 852 -33.94 1.71 -5.22
N LEU A 853 -34.21 1.92 -6.51
CA LEU A 853 -35.43 1.48 -7.18
C LEU A 853 -35.38 0.01 -7.61
N GLU A 854 -34.22 -0.52 -7.97
CA GLU A 854 -33.96 -1.93 -8.25
C GLU A 854 -34.16 -2.78 -6.99
N ARG A 855 -33.67 -2.30 -5.84
CA ARG A 855 -33.92 -2.96 -4.54
C ARG A 855 -35.38 -2.87 -4.09
N MET A 856 -36.09 -1.78 -4.42
CA MET A 856 -37.53 -1.66 -4.21
C MET A 856 -38.35 -2.60 -5.10
N ALA A 857 -37.99 -2.70 -6.39
CA ALA A 857 -38.68 -3.54 -7.37
C ALA A 857 -38.47 -5.05 -7.07
N ALA A 858 -37.24 -5.44 -6.72
CA ALA A 858 -36.91 -6.82 -6.34
C ALA A 858 -37.51 -7.25 -4.99
N ALA A 859 -37.70 -6.32 -4.05
CA ALA A 859 -38.31 -6.62 -2.76
C ALA A 859 -39.85 -6.69 -2.79
N GLU A 860 -40.50 -6.11 -3.80
CA GLU A 860 -41.97 -6.05 -3.89
C GLU A 860 -42.55 -6.91 -5.03
N MET A 861 -41.77 -7.35 -6.02
CA MET A 861 -42.20 -8.28 -7.07
C MET A 861 -41.49 -9.63 -6.90
N ASP A 862 -42.18 -10.59 -6.28
CA ASP A 862 -41.70 -12.00 -6.10
C ASP A 862 -41.47 -12.78 -7.42
N ASP A 863 -41.47 -12.11 -8.58
CA ASP A 863 -41.28 -12.70 -9.91
C ASP A 863 -40.23 -11.93 -10.73
N PRO A 864 -39.00 -12.48 -10.88
CA PRO A 864 -37.92 -11.89 -11.67
C PRO A 864 -38.26 -11.68 -13.15
N ALA A 865 -39.20 -12.45 -13.72
CA ALA A 865 -39.60 -12.30 -15.11
C ALA A 865 -40.48 -11.05 -15.32
N ALA A 866 -41.36 -10.76 -14.36
CA ALA A 866 -42.19 -9.55 -14.35
C ALA A 866 -41.34 -8.28 -14.14
N GLU A 867 -40.33 -8.36 -13.28
CA GLU A 867 -39.37 -7.27 -13.07
C GLU A 867 -38.62 -6.92 -14.35
N ARG A 868 -38.15 -7.94 -15.08
CA ARG A 868 -37.47 -7.77 -16.36
C ARG A 868 -38.40 -7.16 -17.42
N LEU A 869 -39.64 -7.64 -17.52
CA LEU A 869 -40.64 -7.08 -18.43
C LEU A 869 -40.97 -5.61 -18.13
N ALA A 870 -41.01 -5.21 -16.85
CA ALA A 870 -41.23 -3.84 -16.46
C ALA A 870 -40.07 -2.90 -16.88
N ARG A 871 -38.82 -3.37 -16.78
CA ARG A 871 -37.63 -2.62 -17.26
C ARG A 871 -37.59 -2.49 -18.78
N ASP A 872 -37.88 -3.56 -19.50
CA ASP A 872 -37.94 -3.54 -20.97
C ASP A 872 -39.08 -2.61 -21.46
N LEU A 873 -40.23 -2.64 -20.77
CA LEU A 873 -41.36 -1.74 -21.02
C LEU A 873 -40.99 -0.27 -20.75
N ALA A 874 -40.22 0.01 -19.70
CA ALA A 874 -39.76 1.36 -19.36
C ALA A 874 -38.91 1.98 -20.47
N ALA A 875 -37.91 1.24 -20.96
CA ALA A 875 -37.05 1.70 -22.06
C ALA A 875 -37.86 1.96 -23.34
N ALA A 876 -38.77 1.05 -23.69
CA ALA A 876 -39.66 1.20 -24.84
C ALA A 876 -40.60 2.41 -24.70
N LEU A 877 -41.07 2.72 -23.49
CA LEU A 877 -41.92 3.88 -23.21
C LEU A 877 -41.17 5.21 -23.35
N VAL A 878 -39.90 5.30 -22.93
CA VAL A 878 -39.07 6.50 -23.12
C VAL A 878 -38.88 6.81 -24.60
N ASP A 879 -38.60 5.78 -25.39
CA ASP A 879 -38.40 5.92 -26.83
C ASP A 879 -39.73 6.25 -27.53
N ALA A 880 -40.83 5.58 -27.16
CA ALA A 880 -42.16 5.85 -27.71
C ALA A 880 -42.73 7.22 -27.30
N ALA A 881 -42.30 7.76 -26.15
CA ALA A 881 -42.66 9.10 -25.67
C ALA A 881 -42.00 10.21 -26.49
N GLY A 882 -40.97 9.92 -27.28
CA GLY A 882 -40.29 10.89 -28.14
C GLY A 882 -39.29 11.78 -27.40
N LEU A 883 -38.71 11.30 -26.30
CA LEU A 883 -37.76 12.05 -25.46
C LEU A 883 -36.59 12.65 -26.27
N ALA A 884 -35.99 11.88 -27.18
CA ALA A 884 -34.87 12.33 -27.99
C ALA A 884 -35.25 13.54 -28.89
N GLY A 885 -36.45 13.52 -29.45
CA GLY A 885 -36.97 14.65 -30.24
C GLY A 885 -37.23 15.89 -29.38
N ALA A 886 -37.76 15.69 -28.17
CA ALA A 886 -38.00 16.78 -27.22
C ALA A 886 -36.68 17.40 -26.72
N MET A 887 -35.68 16.58 -26.42
CA MET A 887 -34.33 17.02 -26.06
C MET A 887 -33.65 17.79 -27.19
N ALA A 888 -33.74 17.30 -28.44
CA ALA A 888 -33.19 17.99 -29.60
C ALA A 888 -33.86 19.36 -29.84
N ALA A 889 -35.18 19.47 -29.58
CA ALA A 889 -35.92 20.71 -29.74
C ALA A 889 -35.63 21.75 -28.63
N ALA A 890 -35.34 21.31 -27.40
CA ALA A 890 -35.16 22.18 -26.23
C ALA A 890 -33.69 22.46 -25.87
N GLY A 891 -32.74 21.61 -26.28
CA GLY A 891 -31.32 21.77 -25.98
C GLY A 891 -30.99 21.64 -24.49
N ALA A 892 -29.96 22.35 -24.03
CA ALA A 892 -29.44 22.25 -22.66
C ALA A 892 -30.47 22.59 -21.55
N ASP A 893 -31.44 23.45 -21.85
CA ASP A 893 -32.46 23.89 -20.89
C ASP A 893 -33.54 22.82 -20.60
N PHE A 894 -33.53 21.71 -21.37
CA PHE A 894 -34.46 20.60 -21.20
C PHE A 894 -34.28 19.90 -19.84
N ALA A 895 -33.04 19.76 -19.36
CA ALA A 895 -32.75 19.08 -18.10
C ALA A 895 -33.35 19.82 -16.89
N ALA A 896 -33.28 21.16 -16.89
CA ALA A 896 -33.94 21.99 -15.88
C ALA A 896 -35.47 21.88 -15.94
N GLY A 897 -36.05 21.94 -17.15
CA GLY A 897 -37.50 21.74 -17.35
C GLY A 897 -37.99 20.36 -16.92
N LEU A 898 -37.18 19.31 -17.10
CA LEU A 898 -37.50 17.95 -16.66
C LEU A 898 -37.49 17.83 -15.13
N GLY A 899 -36.54 18.49 -14.45
CA GLY A 899 -36.53 18.57 -12.98
C GLY A 899 -37.77 19.27 -12.41
N ASP A 900 -38.18 20.37 -13.03
CA ASP A 900 -39.33 21.19 -12.59
C ASP A 900 -40.70 20.53 -12.87
N THR A 901 -40.75 19.57 -13.79
CA THR A 901 -41.97 18.83 -14.17
C THR A 901 -42.56 18.03 -13.00
N PHE A 902 -41.76 17.71 -11.99
CA PHE A 902 -42.19 16.94 -10.82
C PHE A 902 -42.53 17.80 -9.60
N ALA A 903 -42.49 19.13 -9.72
CA ALA A 903 -42.92 20.02 -8.65
C ALA A 903 -44.42 19.88 -8.38
N PRO A 904 -44.88 19.80 -7.11
CA PRO A 904 -46.29 19.65 -6.78
C PRO A 904 -47.17 20.71 -7.45
N GLY A 905 -48.26 20.29 -8.11
CA GLY A 905 -49.23 21.16 -8.78
C GLY A 905 -48.73 21.84 -10.06
N VAL A 906 -47.56 21.48 -10.60
CA VAL A 906 -47.01 22.12 -11.81
C VAL A 906 -47.84 21.82 -13.04
N SER A 907 -48.42 20.62 -13.15
CA SER A 907 -49.30 20.24 -14.26
C SER A 907 -50.58 21.09 -14.30
N ASP A 908 -51.21 21.31 -13.14
CA ASP A 908 -52.34 22.24 -12.98
C ASP A 908 -51.95 23.67 -13.38
N ARG A 909 -50.78 24.13 -12.92
CA ARG A 909 -50.27 25.48 -13.21
C ARG A 909 -49.99 25.73 -14.70
N ILE A 910 -49.50 24.72 -15.42
CA ILE A 910 -49.23 24.82 -16.87
C ILE A 910 -50.54 24.77 -17.65
N ALA A 911 -51.43 23.82 -17.32
CA ALA A 911 -52.74 23.72 -17.96
C ALA A 911 -53.62 24.95 -17.73
N GLY A 912 -53.52 25.61 -16.57
CA GLY A 912 -54.21 26.87 -16.29
C GLY A 912 -53.69 28.08 -17.09
N ARG A 913 -52.46 28.01 -17.62
CA ARG A 913 -51.83 29.08 -18.40
C ARG A 913 -51.90 28.87 -19.90
N SER A 914 -51.92 27.62 -20.37
CA SER A 914 -51.90 27.27 -21.80
C SER A 914 -53.07 26.36 -22.17
N GLY A 915 -53.92 26.84 -23.09
CA GLY A 915 -54.99 26.03 -23.66
C GLY A 915 -54.48 24.82 -24.47
N LEU A 916 -53.30 24.93 -25.09
CA LEU A 916 -52.63 23.82 -25.78
C LEU A 916 -52.26 22.72 -24.77
N MET A 917 -51.62 23.10 -23.67
CA MET A 917 -51.19 22.17 -22.63
C MET A 917 -52.37 21.60 -21.83
N ALA A 918 -53.44 22.37 -21.64
CA ALA A 918 -54.69 21.87 -21.08
C ALA A 918 -55.30 20.76 -21.96
N GLY A 919 -55.33 20.97 -23.28
CA GLY A 919 -55.78 19.95 -24.24
C GLY A 919 -54.90 18.70 -24.24
N ARG A 920 -53.57 18.86 -24.19
CA ARG A 920 -52.62 17.73 -24.14
C ARG A 920 -52.72 16.95 -22.82
N ARG A 921 -52.92 17.64 -21.69
CA ARG A 921 -53.15 17.00 -20.39
C ARG A 921 -54.42 16.16 -20.38
N ALA A 922 -55.51 16.70 -20.94
CA ALA A 922 -56.79 15.99 -21.07
C ALA A 922 -56.68 14.78 -22.01
N ALA A 923 -56.00 14.93 -23.14
CA ALA A 923 -55.74 13.84 -24.08
C ALA A 923 -54.92 12.71 -23.43
N ALA A 924 -53.88 13.07 -22.67
CA ALA A 924 -53.05 12.09 -21.96
C ALA A 924 -53.79 11.45 -20.75
N ALA A 925 -54.88 12.05 -20.27
CA ALA A 925 -55.70 11.49 -19.19
C ALA A 925 -56.73 10.46 -19.68
N LYS A 926 -57.12 10.52 -20.96
CA LYS A 926 -58.16 9.66 -21.53
C LYS A 926 -57.62 8.25 -21.80
N ARG A 927 -58.15 7.26 -21.09
CA ARG A 927 -57.99 5.84 -21.44
C ARG A 927 -59.15 5.40 -22.33
N GLY A 928 -58.88 4.65 -23.40
CA GLY A 928 -59.92 4.01 -24.22
C GLY A 928 -60.47 2.73 -23.57
N ASP A 929 -61.57 2.18 -24.11
CA ASP A 929 -62.21 0.98 -23.55
C ASP A 929 -61.32 -0.28 -23.65
N GLY A 930 -61.45 -1.17 -22.65
CA GLY A 930 -60.45 -2.16 -22.20
C GLY A 930 -59.67 -2.98 -23.25
N GLY A 931 -58.40 -3.24 -22.95
CA GLY A 931 -57.49 -4.10 -23.74
C GLY A 931 -56.00 -3.71 -23.58
N ALA A 932 -55.08 -4.60 -23.98
CA ALA A 932 -53.63 -4.35 -23.91
C ALA A 932 -53.21 -3.17 -24.82
N ASP A 933 -53.85 -3.01 -25.98
CA ASP A 933 -53.57 -1.91 -26.91
C ASP A 933 -54.06 -0.56 -26.38
N ALA A 934 -55.24 -0.52 -25.75
CA ALA A 934 -55.77 0.69 -25.11
C ALA A 934 -54.89 1.12 -23.91
N LEU A 935 -54.39 0.15 -23.14
CA LEU A 935 -53.45 0.39 -22.04
C LEU A 935 -52.09 0.88 -22.55
N ALA A 936 -51.54 0.25 -23.58
CA ALA A 936 -50.29 0.69 -24.21
C ALA A 936 -50.40 2.11 -24.79
N GLY A 937 -51.51 2.42 -25.48
CA GLY A 937 -51.78 3.77 -25.99
C GLY A 937 -51.85 4.82 -24.89
N TRP A 938 -52.50 4.49 -23.77
CA TRP A 938 -52.56 5.35 -22.59
C TRP A 938 -51.19 5.57 -21.94
N LEU A 939 -50.40 4.49 -21.75
CA LEU A 939 -49.05 4.57 -21.17
C LEU A 939 -48.11 5.43 -22.01
N ILE A 940 -48.15 5.29 -23.34
CA ILE A 940 -47.37 6.13 -24.26
C ILE A 940 -47.79 7.60 -24.13
N GLY A 941 -49.10 7.87 -24.11
CA GLY A 941 -49.64 9.22 -23.91
C GLY A 941 -49.20 9.85 -22.59
N ARG A 942 -49.13 9.07 -21.51
CA ARG A 942 -48.67 9.54 -20.20
C ARG A 942 -47.17 9.72 -20.10
N ALA A 943 -46.38 8.77 -20.58
CA ALA A 943 -44.93 8.91 -20.64
C ALA A 943 -44.55 10.14 -21.46
N ARG A 944 -45.24 10.40 -22.58
CA ARG A 944 -45.06 11.60 -23.37
C ARG A 944 -45.37 12.89 -22.63
N TRP A 945 -46.53 12.96 -21.98
CA TRP A 945 -46.93 14.14 -21.21
C TRP A 945 -45.87 14.53 -20.18
N GLN A 946 -45.35 13.54 -19.44
CA GLN A 946 -44.40 13.76 -18.35
C GLN A 946 -42.96 13.95 -18.83
N LEU A 947 -42.52 13.21 -19.86
CA LEU A 947 -41.11 13.15 -20.24
C LEU A 947 -40.77 14.06 -21.42
N ALA A 948 -41.75 14.53 -22.19
CA ALA A 948 -41.50 15.32 -23.39
C ALA A 948 -42.28 16.64 -23.40
N ASP A 949 -43.61 16.61 -23.25
CA ASP A 949 -44.45 17.81 -23.43
C ASP A 949 -44.24 18.84 -22.31
N MET A 950 -44.29 18.42 -21.03
CA MET A 950 -44.10 19.30 -19.88
C MET A 950 -42.67 19.88 -19.77
N PRO A 951 -41.59 19.07 -19.88
CA PRO A 951 -40.22 19.59 -19.83
C PRO A 951 -39.91 20.56 -20.98
N ALA A 952 -40.37 20.26 -22.20
CA ALA A 952 -40.18 21.13 -23.35
C ALA A 952 -40.88 22.48 -23.15
N TRP A 953 -42.14 22.46 -22.67
CA TRP A 953 -42.89 23.67 -22.38
C TRP A 953 -42.21 24.51 -21.29
N LEU A 954 -41.80 23.91 -20.18
CA LEU A 954 -41.11 24.59 -19.07
C LEU A 954 -39.79 25.22 -19.52
N SER A 955 -39.02 24.51 -20.35
CA SER A 955 -37.75 25.02 -20.88
C SER A 955 -37.94 26.24 -21.79
N GLY A 956 -38.99 26.24 -22.63
CA GLY A 956 -39.32 27.37 -23.50
C GLY A 956 -39.88 28.56 -22.73
N TYR A 957 -40.79 28.29 -21.79
CA TYR A 957 -41.40 29.28 -20.92
C TYR A 957 -40.36 30.00 -20.06
N ARG A 958 -39.51 29.26 -19.35
CA ARG A 958 -38.48 29.83 -18.47
C ARG A 958 -37.46 30.66 -19.24
N ARG A 959 -36.95 30.14 -20.36
CA ARG A 959 -35.99 30.86 -21.20
C ARG A 959 -36.53 32.21 -21.68
N GLN A 960 -37.82 32.27 -22.01
CA GLN A 960 -38.45 33.50 -22.46
C GLN A 960 -38.80 34.45 -21.30
N LEU A 961 -39.18 33.90 -20.15
CA LEU A 961 -39.43 34.66 -18.93
C LEU A 961 -38.13 35.32 -18.42
N ASP A 962 -37.02 34.58 -18.37
CA ASP A 962 -35.70 35.07 -17.96
C ASP A 962 -35.16 36.16 -18.92
N ARG A 963 -35.53 36.10 -20.20
CA ARG A 963 -35.10 37.06 -21.22
C ARG A 963 -35.93 38.33 -21.29
N SER A 964 -37.25 38.23 -21.06
CA SER A 964 -38.18 39.32 -21.37
C SER A 964 -39.06 39.77 -20.20
N GLY A 965 -39.19 38.97 -19.15
CA GLY A 965 -40.05 39.25 -17.99
C GLY A 965 -41.57 39.27 -18.30
N ASP A 966 -41.98 39.02 -19.55
CA ASP A 966 -43.37 39.07 -20.01
C ASP A 966 -44.00 37.67 -20.01
N GLU A 967 -45.01 37.48 -19.15
CA GLU A 967 -45.72 36.22 -18.95
C GLU A 967 -46.45 35.73 -20.21
N ALA A 968 -47.08 36.63 -20.99
CA ALA A 968 -47.84 36.23 -22.17
C ALA A 968 -46.91 35.74 -23.28
N ARG A 969 -45.75 36.39 -23.44
CA ARG A 969 -44.70 35.93 -24.37
C ARG A 969 -44.05 34.63 -23.90
N ALA A 970 -43.87 34.45 -22.59
CA ALA A 970 -43.34 33.22 -22.03
C ALA A 970 -44.28 32.03 -22.28
N VAL A 971 -45.59 32.20 -22.10
CA VAL A 971 -46.59 31.16 -22.41
C VAL A 971 -46.55 30.78 -23.89
N ALA A 972 -46.50 31.76 -24.80
CA ALA A 972 -46.40 31.50 -26.24
C ALA A 972 -45.11 30.74 -26.62
N ALA A 973 -43.96 31.11 -26.02
CA ALA A 973 -42.70 30.42 -26.23
C ALA A 973 -42.69 28.98 -25.67
N GLY A 974 -43.37 28.75 -24.55
CA GLY A 974 -43.62 27.40 -24.03
C GLY A 974 -44.45 26.56 -24.99
N ASP A 975 -45.53 27.12 -25.52
CA ASP A 975 -46.41 26.43 -26.49
C ASP A 975 -45.66 26.07 -27.77
N ASP A 976 -44.82 26.96 -28.29
CA ASP A 976 -44.00 26.70 -29.48
C ASP A 976 -42.95 25.61 -29.22
N ALA A 977 -42.32 25.59 -28.03
CA ALA A 977 -41.40 24.54 -27.63
C ALA A 977 -42.09 23.17 -27.56
N ALA A 978 -43.31 23.13 -27.01
CA ALA A 978 -44.13 21.92 -26.96
C ALA A 978 -44.58 21.45 -28.36
N ARG A 979 -44.87 22.35 -29.30
CA ARG A 979 -45.17 21.99 -30.71
C ARG A 979 -43.95 21.44 -31.45
N ARG A 980 -42.76 22.03 -31.26
CA ARG A 980 -41.52 21.53 -31.86
C ARG A 980 -41.15 20.13 -31.36
N ALA A 981 -41.34 19.87 -30.06
CA ALA A 981 -41.18 18.53 -29.50
C ALA A 981 -42.13 17.50 -30.14
N ASP A 982 -43.30 17.94 -30.64
CA ASP A 982 -44.29 17.08 -31.31
C ASP A 982 -43.94 16.77 -32.77
N ALA A 983 -43.33 17.72 -33.48
CA ALA A 983 -42.98 17.60 -34.90
C ALA A 983 -41.94 16.50 -35.20
N GLY A 984 -41.19 16.04 -34.18
CA GLY A 984 -40.24 14.93 -34.30
C GLY A 984 -40.84 13.52 -34.26
N ARG A 985 -42.18 13.37 -34.20
CA ARG A 985 -42.85 12.07 -34.02
C ARG A 985 -43.27 11.44 -35.35
N ALA A 986 -42.99 10.13 -35.50
CA ALA A 986 -43.74 9.25 -36.40
C ALA A 986 -44.83 8.49 -35.60
N PRO A 987 -46.12 8.87 -35.69
CA PRO A 987 -47.19 8.14 -35.01
C PRO A 987 -47.34 6.75 -35.64
N GLY A 988 -47.01 5.70 -34.89
CA GLY A 988 -47.02 4.29 -35.34
C GLY A 988 -45.65 3.61 -35.48
N GLY A 989 -44.55 4.28 -35.08
CA GLY A 989 -43.18 3.73 -35.19
C GLY A 989 -42.89 2.49 -34.32
N LYS A 990 -41.75 1.83 -34.62
CA LYS A 990 -41.28 0.57 -33.98
C LYS A 990 -41.37 0.58 -32.44
N ALA A 991 -41.03 1.69 -31.79
CA ALA A 991 -41.09 1.82 -30.33
C ALA A 991 -42.52 1.71 -29.76
N ALA A 992 -43.53 2.29 -30.43
CA ALA A 992 -44.93 2.16 -30.02
C ALA A 992 -45.46 0.72 -30.21
N ALA A 993 -44.98 0.01 -31.24
CA ALA A 993 -45.28 -1.41 -31.42
C ALA A 993 -44.62 -2.25 -30.30
N SER A 994 -43.36 -1.96 -29.95
CA SER A 994 -42.67 -2.63 -28.84
C SER A 994 -43.39 -2.45 -27.50
N VAL A 995 -43.89 -1.25 -27.19
CA VAL A 995 -44.69 -1.01 -25.99
C VAL A 995 -45.97 -1.85 -25.99
N ARG A 996 -46.69 -1.95 -27.12
CA ARG A 996 -47.88 -2.80 -27.21
C ARG A 996 -47.56 -4.28 -26.96
N THR A 997 -46.49 -4.79 -27.56
CA THR A 997 -46.04 -6.17 -27.36
C THR A 997 -45.65 -6.45 -25.91
N LEU A 998 -44.92 -5.53 -25.27
CA LEU A 998 -44.47 -5.68 -23.89
C LEU A 998 -45.64 -5.57 -22.90
N VAL A 999 -46.62 -4.69 -23.15
CA VAL A 999 -47.85 -4.62 -22.35
C VAL A 999 -48.67 -5.90 -22.52
N ALA A 1000 -48.82 -6.43 -23.73
CA ALA A 1000 -49.51 -7.70 -23.95
C ALA A 1000 -48.81 -8.87 -23.24
N ALA A 1001 -47.47 -8.92 -23.28
CA ALA A 1001 -46.67 -9.92 -22.58
C ALA A 1001 -46.79 -9.79 -21.05
N LEU A 1002 -46.79 -8.56 -20.53
CA LEU A 1002 -46.96 -8.29 -19.10
C LEU A 1002 -48.37 -8.67 -18.62
N MET A 1003 -49.41 -8.42 -19.42
CA MET A 1003 -50.79 -8.84 -19.14
C MET A 1003 -51.00 -10.36 -19.22
N ALA A 1004 -50.13 -11.07 -19.95
CA ALA A 1004 -50.13 -12.53 -20.04
C ALA A 1004 -49.23 -13.21 -18.99
N SER A 1005 -48.42 -12.45 -18.25
CA SER A 1005 -47.52 -12.96 -17.21
C SER A 1005 -48.29 -13.40 -15.96
N PRO A 1006 -47.76 -14.37 -15.16
CA PRO A 1006 -48.29 -14.70 -13.84
C PRO A 1006 -48.48 -13.48 -12.92
N ALA A 1007 -47.69 -12.42 -13.09
CA ALA A 1007 -47.87 -11.16 -12.37
C ALA A 1007 -49.22 -10.48 -12.67
N ALA A 1008 -49.87 -10.76 -13.81
CA ALA A 1008 -51.20 -10.23 -14.14
C ALA A 1008 -52.36 -10.99 -13.47
N SER A 1009 -52.09 -12.15 -12.85
CA SER A 1009 -53.10 -12.91 -12.10
C SER A 1009 -53.60 -12.18 -10.85
N ASN A 1010 -52.80 -11.22 -10.34
CA ASN A 1010 -53.19 -10.30 -9.28
C ASN A 1010 -53.17 -8.86 -9.82
N PRO A 1011 -54.32 -8.15 -9.84
CA PRO A 1011 -54.40 -6.75 -10.28
C PRO A 1011 -53.39 -5.83 -9.58
N ALA A 1012 -53.06 -6.09 -8.31
CA ALA A 1012 -52.08 -5.32 -7.54
C ALA A 1012 -50.63 -5.55 -7.99
N ASN A 1013 -50.29 -6.76 -8.45
CA ASN A 1013 -48.97 -7.07 -9.01
C ASN A 1013 -48.79 -6.39 -10.38
N LEU A 1014 -49.81 -6.45 -11.23
CA LEU A 1014 -49.83 -5.73 -12.50
C LEU A 1014 -49.75 -4.21 -12.31
N SER A 1015 -50.46 -3.67 -11.31
CA SER A 1015 -50.35 -2.27 -10.90
C SER A 1015 -48.91 -1.89 -10.59
N ARG A 1016 -48.23 -2.72 -9.78
CA ARG A 1016 -46.85 -2.50 -9.33
C ARG A 1016 -45.88 -2.59 -10.50
N ALA A 1017 -46.02 -3.56 -11.39
CA ALA A 1017 -45.18 -3.69 -12.56
C ALA A 1017 -45.29 -2.48 -13.52
N LEU A 1018 -46.51 -1.98 -13.74
CA LEU A 1018 -46.74 -0.79 -14.58
C LEU A 1018 -46.23 0.49 -13.91
N ALA A 1019 -46.42 0.62 -12.59
CA ALA A 1019 -45.87 1.71 -11.80
C ALA A 1019 -44.33 1.73 -11.82
N ALA A 1020 -43.71 0.57 -11.61
CA ALA A 1020 -42.27 0.40 -11.69
C ALA A 1020 -41.74 0.76 -13.08
N ALA A 1021 -42.39 0.30 -14.15
CA ALA A 1021 -41.99 0.64 -15.52
C ALA A 1021 -41.99 2.15 -15.78
N LEU A 1022 -42.97 2.89 -15.26
CA LEU A 1022 -43.04 4.35 -15.44
C LEU A 1022 -42.02 5.09 -14.56
N LEU A 1023 -41.71 4.58 -13.37
CA LEU A 1023 -40.62 5.09 -12.53
C LEU A 1023 -39.24 4.84 -13.18
N PHE A 1024 -39.00 3.65 -13.72
CA PHE A 1024 -37.80 3.35 -14.49
C PHE A 1024 -37.70 4.22 -15.74
N ALA A 1025 -38.81 4.48 -16.43
CA ALA A 1025 -38.84 5.37 -17.60
C ALA A 1025 -38.46 6.80 -17.23
N ARG A 1026 -38.95 7.30 -16.09
CA ARG A 1026 -38.57 8.60 -15.53
C ARG A 1026 -37.06 8.67 -15.26
N GLU A 1027 -36.50 7.72 -14.52
CA GLU A 1027 -35.07 7.73 -14.20
C GLU A 1027 -34.23 7.62 -15.48
N THR A 1028 -34.61 6.74 -16.39
CA THR A 1028 -33.95 6.59 -17.70
C THR A 1028 -33.96 7.90 -18.48
N ALA A 1029 -35.06 8.67 -18.41
CA ALA A 1029 -35.16 9.97 -19.05
C ALA A 1029 -34.27 11.03 -18.39
N VAL A 1030 -34.24 11.09 -17.06
CA VAL A 1030 -33.37 12.00 -16.29
C VAL A 1030 -31.89 11.73 -16.61
N LEU A 1031 -31.51 10.46 -16.70
CA LEU A 1031 -30.15 10.02 -16.98
C LEU A 1031 -29.69 10.26 -18.43
N ARG A 1032 -30.64 10.35 -19.36
CA ARG A 1032 -30.36 10.67 -20.77
C ARG A 1032 -30.26 12.18 -21.02
N ALA A 1033 -30.73 13.03 -20.09
CA ALA A 1033 -30.67 14.48 -20.24
C ALA A 1033 -29.23 15.03 -20.01
N PRO A 1034 -28.72 15.96 -20.84
CA PRO A 1034 -27.38 16.52 -20.66
C PRO A 1034 -27.33 17.42 -19.42
N GLY A 1035 -26.32 17.25 -18.55
CA GLY A 1035 -26.05 18.15 -17.41
C GLY A 1035 -26.64 17.75 -16.06
N SER A 1036 -27.20 16.54 -15.90
CA SER A 1036 -27.81 16.06 -14.65
C SER A 1036 -26.82 15.74 -13.51
N GLY A 1037 -25.58 16.23 -13.56
CA GLY A 1037 -24.50 15.92 -12.62
C GLY A 1037 -24.05 17.10 -11.74
N GLY A 1038 -24.77 18.22 -11.74
CA GLY A 1038 -24.42 19.42 -10.97
C GLY A 1038 -25.41 19.72 -9.85
N ASP A 1039 -24.87 20.12 -8.71
CA ASP A 1039 -25.56 20.63 -7.53
C ASP A 1039 -26.36 21.90 -7.88
N ALA A 1040 -27.61 21.73 -8.33
CA ALA A 1040 -28.55 22.81 -8.58
C ALA A 1040 -29.68 22.72 -7.56
N GLY A 1041 -29.66 23.62 -6.58
CA GLY A 1041 -30.73 23.75 -5.59
C GLY A 1041 -32.10 23.93 -6.26
N PHE A 1042 -33.07 23.14 -5.81
CA PHE A 1042 -34.48 23.26 -6.19
C PHE A 1042 -35.06 24.56 -5.62
N GLY A 1043 -35.01 25.64 -6.40
CA GLY A 1043 -35.73 26.88 -6.12
C GLY A 1043 -37.18 26.79 -6.61
N PRO A 1044 -38.19 27.26 -5.84
CA PRO A 1044 -39.57 27.26 -6.29
C PRO A 1044 -39.78 28.27 -7.42
N ILE A 1045 -40.62 27.89 -8.40
CA ILE A 1045 -41.29 28.81 -9.34
C ILE A 1045 -41.90 29.96 -8.51
N GLY A 1046 -41.66 31.21 -8.94
CA GLY A 1046 -42.00 32.44 -8.20
C GLY A 1046 -43.43 32.55 -7.66
N ALA A 1047 -43.60 33.49 -6.72
CA ALA A 1047 -44.71 33.77 -5.81
C ALA A 1047 -46.11 33.14 -6.08
N PRO A 1048 -46.80 32.66 -5.03
CA PRO A 1048 -48.07 31.95 -5.15
C PRO A 1048 -49.18 32.86 -5.69
N ALA A 1049 -49.78 32.48 -6.82
CA ALA A 1049 -51.19 32.76 -7.04
C ALA A 1049 -52.00 31.87 -6.06
N PRO A 1050 -53.12 32.36 -5.47
CA PRO A 1050 -53.86 31.60 -4.48
C PRO A 1050 -54.28 30.25 -5.07
N ALA A 1051 -53.82 29.17 -4.43
CA ALA A 1051 -54.16 27.81 -4.82
C ALA A 1051 -55.69 27.63 -4.73
N SER A 1052 -56.30 26.93 -5.70
CA SER A 1052 -57.73 26.69 -5.63
C SER A 1052 -58.06 25.88 -4.35
N PRO A 1053 -59.24 26.08 -3.75
CA PRO A 1053 -59.66 25.39 -2.52
C PRO A 1053 -59.51 23.86 -2.57
N ASP A 1054 -59.58 23.27 -3.77
CA ASP A 1054 -59.43 21.83 -4.01
C ASP A 1054 -58.03 21.27 -3.73
N SER A 1055 -56.98 22.10 -3.76
CA SER A 1055 -55.60 21.63 -3.53
C SER A 1055 -55.30 21.37 -2.05
N ALA A 1056 -55.80 22.25 -1.17
CA ALA A 1056 -55.68 22.10 0.29
C ALA A 1056 -56.61 20.99 0.82
N ALA A 1057 -57.81 20.86 0.24
CA ALA A 1057 -58.73 19.76 0.54
C ALA A 1057 -58.13 18.39 0.13
N ARG A 1058 -57.45 18.32 -1.02
CA ARG A 1058 -56.72 17.13 -1.45
C ARG A 1058 -55.63 16.76 -0.43
N ALA A 1059 -54.79 17.71 -0.01
CA ALA A 1059 -53.72 17.47 0.98
C ALA A 1059 -54.23 16.95 2.35
N ALA A 1060 -55.37 17.45 2.83
CA ALA A 1060 -55.99 16.97 4.06
C ALA A 1060 -56.57 15.54 3.93
N MET A 1061 -57.09 15.18 2.74
CA MET A 1061 -57.61 13.85 2.44
C MET A 1061 -56.52 12.76 2.43
N TRP A 1062 -55.28 13.11 2.02
CA TRP A 1062 -54.11 12.23 2.07
C TRP A 1062 -53.70 11.82 3.49
N ALA A 1063 -53.90 12.71 4.47
CA ALA A 1063 -53.57 12.43 5.86
C ALA A 1063 -54.61 11.51 6.54
N GLY A 1064 -55.89 11.62 6.17
CA GLY A 1064 -56.99 10.86 6.78
C GLY A 1064 -57.08 9.38 6.37
N LEU A 1065 -56.61 9.01 5.18
CA LEU A 1065 -56.63 7.61 4.71
C LEU A 1065 -55.50 6.75 5.30
N ALA A 1066 -54.55 7.35 6.01
CA ALA A 1066 -53.42 6.65 6.63
C ALA A 1066 -53.78 5.97 7.97
N THR A 1067 -54.92 6.32 8.58
CA THR A 1067 -55.32 5.88 9.92
C THR A 1067 -56.38 4.78 9.95
N SER A 1068 -57.04 4.44 8.83
CA SER A 1068 -58.20 3.53 8.84
C SER A 1068 -57.96 2.10 8.31
N ALA A 1069 -56.73 1.71 7.95
CA ALA A 1069 -56.42 0.34 7.50
C ALA A 1069 -55.80 -0.48 8.65
N GLY A 1070 -56.62 -1.35 9.26
CA GLY A 1070 -56.32 -2.08 10.49
C GLY A 1070 -55.33 -3.25 10.41
N ASP A 1071 -54.61 -3.44 9.30
CA ASP A 1071 -53.58 -4.48 9.22
C ASP A 1071 -52.29 -4.00 8.54
N ARG A 1072 -51.16 -4.14 9.24
CA ARG A 1072 -49.91 -3.37 8.98
C ARG A 1072 -49.10 -3.86 7.77
N GLY A 1073 -49.45 -5.00 7.18
CA GLY A 1073 -48.81 -5.53 5.96
C GLY A 1073 -49.33 -4.88 4.67
N ASP A 1074 -50.65 -4.85 4.49
CA ASP A 1074 -51.29 -4.31 3.28
C ASP A 1074 -51.29 -2.78 3.23
N ALA A 1075 -51.26 -2.11 4.38
CA ALA A 1075 -51.28 -0.65 4.43
C ALA A 1075 -50.07 0.00 3.74
N LYS A 1076 -48.91 -0.66 3.70
CA LYS A 1076 -47.69 -0.14 3.05
C LYS A 1076 -47.73 -0.39 1.53
N ALA A 1077 -48.18 -1.57 1.10
CA ALA A 1077 -48.36 -1.91 -0.31
C ALA A 1077 -49.46 -1.07 -0.98
N VAL A 1078 -50.58 -0.83 -0.28
CA VAL A 1078 -51.64 0.08 -0.70
C VAL A 1078 -51.11 1.52 -0.79
N ARG A 1079 -50.27 1.96 0.17
CA ARG A 1079 -49.66 3.31 0.15
C ARG A 1079 -48.68 3.51 -1.01
N SER A 1080 -47.81 2.54 -1.30
CA SER A 1080 -46.91 2.57 -2.47
C SER A 1080 -47.68 2.57 -3.80
N THR A 1081 -48.73 1.75 -3.89
CA THR A 1081 -49.60 1.66 -5.08
C THR A 1081 -50.40 2.95 -5.29
N MET A 1082 -50.93 3.54 -4.22
CA MET A 1082 -51.66 4.83 -4.24
C MET A 1082 -50.75 6.01 -4.57
N MET A 1083 -49.50 6.01 -4.09
CA MET A 1083 -48.52 7.07 -4.36
C MET A 1083 -48.01 7.01 -5.80
N ALA A 1084 -47.76 5.81 -6.33
CA ALA A 1084 -47.42 5.61 -7.73
C ALA A 1084 -48.59 5.93 -8.67
N ALA A 1085 -49.82 5.50 -8.36
CA ALA A 1085 -51.00 5.80 -9.17
C ALA A 1085 -51.33 7.31 -9.18
N ALA A 1086 -51.12 8.02 -8.07
CA ALA A 1086 -51.31 9.46 -7.99
C ALA A 1086 -50.24 10.26 -8.75
N LEU A 1087 -48.97 9.80 -8.76
CA LEU A 1087 -47.92 10.36 -9.61
C LEU A 1087 -48.22 10.20 -11.12
N LEU A 1088 -49.03 9.21 -11.48
CA LEU A 1088 -49.41 8.92 -12.87
C LEU A 1088 -50.66 9.67 -13.37
N THR A 1089 -51.53 10.13 -12.47
CA THR A 1089 -52.86 10.63 -12.85
C THR A 1089 -53.18 12.03 -12.36
N ASP A 1090 -52.36 12.60 -11.45
CA ASP A 1090 -52.59 13.93 -10.87
C ASP A 1090 -53.99 14.04 -10.22
N ALA A 1091 -54.46 12.91 -9.66
CA ALA A 1091 -55.79 12.70 -9.10
C ALA A 1091 -55.70 12.03 -7.71
N PRO A 1092 -56.74 12.15 -6.85
CA PRO A 1092 -56.81 11.43 -5.59
C PRO A 1092 -56.67 9.92 -5.81
N PRO A 1093 -56.01 9.18 -4.90
CA PRO A 1093 -55.61 7.79 -5.16
C PRO A 1093 -56.79 6.83 -5.40
N ALA A 1094 -57.98 7.11 -4.87
CA ALA A 1094 -59.20 6.35 -5.19
C ALA A 1094 -59.65 6.52 -6.66
N VAL A 1095 -59.49 7.72 -7.23
CA VAL A 1095 -59.81 8.03 -8.62
C VAL A 1095 -58.74 7.45 -9.56
N ALA A 1096 -57.48 7.50 -9.13
CA ALA A 1096 -56.34 6.94 -9.86
C ALA A 1096 -56.46 5.41 -10.03
N ILE A 1097 -56.85 4.70 -8.98
CA ILE A 1097 -57.09 3.24 -9.04
C ILE A 1097 -58.24 2.93 -10.00
N GLY A 1098 -59.34 3.69 -9.96
CA GLY A 1098 -60.46 3.53 -10.91
C GLY A 1098 -60.07 3.80 -12.38
N HIS A 1099 -59.15 4.73 -12.65
CA HIS A 1099 -58.65 5.01 -14.00
C HIS A 1099 -57.67 3.93 -14.52
N VAL A 1100 -56.86 3.34 -13.62
CA VAL A 1100 -55.86 2.33 -13.97
C VAL A 1100 -56.46 0.91 -14.08
N PHE A 1101 -57.63 0.63 -13.49
CA PHE A 1101 -58.27 -0.70 -13.56
C PHE A 1101 -59.69 -0.74 -14.12
N GLY A 1102 -60.31 0.42 -14.39
CA GLY A 1102 -61.74 0.52 -14.71
C GLY A 1102 -62.58 0.53 -13.42
N ALA A 1103 -63.74 1.19 -13.44
CA ALA A 1103 -64.70 1.08 -12.35
C ALA A 1103 -65.25 -0.35 -12.31
N ARG A 1104 -65.19 -0.99 -11.15
CA ARG A 1104 -66.18 -2.01 -10.78
C ARG A 1104 -67.12 -1.40 -9.78
#